data_AF-A0A640XJ15-F1
#
_entry.id   AF-A0A640XJ15-F1
#
_cell.length_a   1.000
_cell.length_b   1.000
_cell.length_c   1.000
_cell.angle_alpha   90.00
_cell.angle_beta   90.00
_cell.angle_gamma   90.00
#
_symmetry.space_group_name_H-M   'P 1'
#
loop_
_entity.id
_entity.type
_entity.pdbx_description
1 polymer ?
#
loop_
_entity_poly.entity_id
_entity_poly.type
_entity_poly.pdbx_seq_one_letter_code
_entity_poly.pdbx_strand_id
1 'polypeptide(L)'
;MKAVFVHLSGSHRGNTEIFDTKKISIGTDALNDLRFDPVIDGNTSPYHAEILLSKYDYVLKDKGSAKGTLVNKRVVSEIVLKDGDLIEFGAGGPKVRFRIKADEAEIYKPLTEILEDSLGIARTSQRGRLVTATSFLKHLVWEAFTQSSHTFKIYLFTILFIIVGSLALYFHGQYIRLLKTAEKVRIFELERSVAENIIKNYGGGVCFIQGSFYFYDEETDEPIMVRGTEGLKGFNEYTGTGFLVSEDGLILTNRHIAEPWWEMQLVPFIHIEPTIKPRFEVFRAFFPGIKEPFDLKVEKISDEVDVALLRIDLRGERIPVLELDDTEKGAVVGEPMLLLGYPAGVGAIFAKTDPEIVKQILNLPFIPLVQELSDWGLIRPLSTQGHLSDILFNRIVYDAQTAAGGSGGPIFNKKGKVIGINYGIFPGFRGSNFGIPISYGTELINSNRFKYNLRIFRKAFLPWALSSPGNLWMAWNLFRKVRKKYKFNTQLQGHLEYPIPHSFVLSLTSDCNLTCDHCYARVYNEIEVLPRKVLEVILKQASSLGCFFFVLTGGEPMLYPDLLDILSHHSDSLFILITNGTMLTDDVVKKLSRLPHIIPVVSLEGGLEDTDKRRGVGTYNRVISAFESLQKNKILYGFSITVTSDNVEQLQKEDVFCEKYPYGARLGCFIEYIPTGRTPNVRLCLSPAQRNSFRQWFLKLKERTNTYLIHFPGDEELMDSCREAGKGFVHINPAGYIESCALLPSSKYNVAETSLEVCLKNSYLDSQQCSHAYEALENHPCMSHR
;
A
#
# COMPACT_ATOMS: atom_id res chain seq x y z
N MET A 1 79.20 -42.81 7.05
CA MET A 1 78.25 -43.21 8.11
C MET A 1 78.26 -42.13 9.17
N LYS A 2 77.16 -41.41 9.34
CA LYS A 2 77.04 -40.31 10.31
C LYS A 2 76.25 -40.78 11.52
N ALA A 3 76.70 -40.39 12.71
CA ALA A 3 75.99 -40.64 13.95
C ALA A 3 74.91 -39.58 14.13
N VAL A 4 73.66 -40.01 14.31
CA VAL A 4 72.51 -39.13 14.51
C VAL A 4 71.91 -39.37 15.89
N PHE A 5 71.73 -38.30 16.65
CA PHE A 5 71.23 -38.32 18.02
C PHE A 5 69.88 -37.62 18.06
N VAL A 6 68.81 -38.37 18.31
CA VAL A 6 67.45 -37.82 18.48
C VAL A 6 67.19 -37.68 19.98
N HIS A 7 67.13 -36.44 20.47
CA HIS A 7 67.02 -36.14 21.89
C HIS A 7 65.58 -36.31 22.38
N LEU A 8 65.33 -37.36 23.15
CA LEU A 8 64.00 -37.70 23.66
C LEU A 8 63.67 -36.98 24.98
N SER A 9 64.70 -36.60 25.76
CA SER A 9 64.57 -35.86 27.02
C SER A 9 65.85 -35.08 27.34
N GLY A 10 65.82 -34.29 28.42
CA GLY A 10 66.93 -33.42 28.84
C GLY A 10 66.92 -32.04 28.21
N SER A 11 68.03 -31.30 28.34
CA SER A 11 68.16 -29.91 27.86
C SER A 11 67.94 -29.73 26.35
N HIS A 12 68.32 -30.72 25.56
CA HIS A 12 68.20 -30.71 24.09
C HIS A 12 66.94 -31.40 23.55
N ARG A 13 65.95 -31.67 24.41
CA ARG A 13 64.74 -32.43 24.03
C ARG A 13 64.08 -31.88 22.76
N GLY A 14 63.81 -32.77 21.81
CA GLY A 14 63.18 -32.46 20.52
C GLY A 14 64.18 -32.09 19.42
N ASN A 15 65.46 -31.89 19.75
CA ASN A 15 66.49 -31.64 18.75
C ASN A 15 67.03 -32.96 18.18
N THR A 16 67.55 -32.87 16.95
CA THR A 16 68.30 -33.95 16.30
C THR A 16 69.66 -33.42 15.92
N GLU A 17 70.72 -34.03 16.45
CA GLU A 17 72.11 -33.64 16.19
C GLU A 17 72.81 -34.69 15.34
N ILE A 18 73.65 -34.24 14.40
CA ILE A 18 74.33 -35.10 13.43
C ILE A 18 75.83 -34.85 13.53
N PHE A 19 76.60 -35.91 13.76
CA PHE A 19 78.05 -35.87 13.85
C PHE A 19 78.67 -36.68 12.71
N ASP A 20 79.66 -36.07 12.06
CA ASP A 20 80.48 -36.65 10.99
C ASP A 20 81.92 -36.89 11.44
N THR A 21 82.17 -36.84 12.76
CA THR A 21 83.48 -37.02 13.36
C THR A 21 83.70 -38.46 13.79
N LYS A 22 84.95 -38.92 13.74
CA LYS A 22 85.33 -40.28 14.18
C LYS A 22 85.27 -40.46 15.70
N LYS A 23 85.21 -39.36 16.44
CA LYS A 23 85.15 -39.32 17.90
C LYS A 23 84.15 -38.25 18.32
N ILE A 24 83.27 -38.60 19.25
CA ILE A 24 82.25 -37.72 19.81
C ILE A 24 82.38 -37.82 21.32
N SER A 25 82.79 -36.73 21.95
CA SER A 25 82.85 -36.58 23.41
C SER A 25 81.51 -36.07 23.95
N ILE A 26 81.08 -36.59 25.09
CA ILE A 26 79.73 -36.37 25.63
C ILE A 26 79.82 -36.02 27.11
N GLY A 27 79.17 -34.93 27.52
CA GLY A 27 79.13 -34.52 28.92
C GLY A 27 78.55 -33.12 29.12
N THR A 28 78.62 -32.60 30.34
CA THR A 28 78.14 -31.23 30.66
C THR A 28 79.21 -30.16 30.51
N ASP A 29 80.49 -30.55 30.40
CA ASP A 29 81.60 -29.62 30.18
C ASP A 29 81.56 -29.01 28.77
N ALA A 30 82.05 -27.77 28.66
CA ALA A 30 82.01 -27.00 27.42
C ALA A 30 82.90 -27.56 26.30
N LEU A 31 83.87 -28.41 26.62
CA LEU A 31 84.77 -29.03 25.65
C LEU A 31 84.20 -30.28 24.98
N ASN A 32 83.01 -30.75 25.36
CA ASN A 32 82.39 -31.91 24.73
C ASN A 32 81.70 -31.56 23.41
N ASP A 33 81.77 -32.49 22.46
CA ASP A 33 81.08 -32.38 21.17
C ASP A 33 79.56 -32.41 21.34
N LEU A 34 79.05 -33.34 22.15
CA LEU A 34 77.64 -33.39 22.57
C LEU A 34 77.52 -32.88 24.01
N ARG A 35 77.18 -31.60 24.14
CA ARG A 35 77.16 -30.89 25.42
C ARG A 35 75.76 -30.83 26.01
N PHE A 36 75.56 -31.37 27.21
CA PHE A 36 74.32 -31.21 27.97
C PHE A 36 74.38 -30.03 28.95
N ASP A 37 73.23 -29.44 29.29
CA ASP A 37 73.16 -28.34 30.26
C ASP A 37 73.42 -28.88 31.69
N PRO A 38 74.40 -28.35 32.43
CA PRO A 38 74.76 -28.86 33.75
C PRO A 38 73.68 -28.66 34.82
N VAL A 39 72.76 -27.69 34.64
CA VAL A 39 71.68 -27.40 35.59
C VAL A 39 70.47 -28.30 35.31
N ILE A 40 70.13 -28.52 34.04
CA ILE A 40 68.97 -29.34 33.65
C ILE A 40 69.31 -30.83 33.68
N ASP A 41 70.50 -31.21 33.19
CA ASP A 41 70.96 -32.59 33.05
C ASP A 41 71.99 -32.96 34.13
N GLY A 42 71.73 -32.58 35.38
CA GLY A 42 72.68 -32.73 36.50
C GLY A 42 73.09 -34.17 36.85
N ASN A 43 72.43 -35.18 36.27
CA ASN A 43 72.83 -36.59 36.37
C ASN A 43 73.92 -36.99 35.36
N THR A 44 74.19 -36.14 34.36
CA THR A 44 75.27 -36.31 33.39
C THR A 44 76.56 -35.68 33.92
N SER A 45 77.68 -36.38 33.74
CA SER A 45 78.99 -35.95 34.26
C SER A 45 79.66 -34.94 33.32
N PRO A 46 80.60 -34.11 33.81
CA PRO A 46 81.33 -33.14 32.96
C PRO A 46 81.98 -33.79 31.74
N TYR A 47 82.62 -34.95 31.90
CA TYR A 47 83.08 -35.81 30.80
C TYR A 47 82.50 -37.20 31.01
N HIS A 48 81.32 -37.46 30.44
CA HIS A 48 80.49 -38.62 30.81
C HIS A 48 80.82 -39.86 29.97
N ALA A 49 80.85 -39.73 28.65
CA ALA A 49 81.11 -40.83 27.74
C ALA A 49 81.81 -40.34 26.48
N GLU A 50 82.40 -41.27 25.72
CA GLU A 50 82.84 -41.01 24.36
C GLU A 50 82.30 -42.08 23.41
N ILE A 51 81.97 -41.69 22.19
CA ILE A 51 81.63 -42.61 21.11
C ILE A 51 82.72 -42.54 20.06
N LEU A 52 83.27 -43.70 19.70
CA LEU A 52 84.38 -43.84 18.75
C LEU A 52 83.92 -44.68 17.56
N LEU A 53 84.19 -44.20 16.34
CA LEU A 53 83.99 -44.96 15.12
C LEU A 53 85.22 -45.83 14.83
N SER A 54 85.09 -47.15 14.98
CA SER A 54 86.15 -48.13 14.73
C SER A 54 85.80 -49.03 13.54
N LYS A 55 86.57 -48.93 12.45
CA LYS A 55 86.35 -49.56 11.13
C LYS A 55 84.97 -49.27 10.50
N TYR A 56 83.89 -49.83 11.06
CA TYR A 56 82.51 -49.67 10.60
C TYR A 56 81.48 -49.58 11.74
N ASP A 57 81.90 -49.68 13.00
CA ASP A 57 81.00 -49.69 14.16
C ASP A 57 81.23 -48.49 15.08
N TYR A 58 80.14 -47.92 15.60
CA TYR A 58 80.19 -46.93 16.66
C TYR A 58 80.24 -47.62 18.02
N VAL A 59 81.31 -47.40 18.77
CA VAL A 59 81.52 -47.98 20.10
C VAL A 59 81.39 -46.87 21.15
N LEU A 60 80.41 -47.02 22.04
CA LEU A 60 80.24 -46.15 23.20
C LEU A 60 81.11 -46.66 24.34
N LYS A 61 81.85 -45.76 24.98
CA LYS A 61 82.63 -46.01 26.19
C LYS A 61 82.27 -45.00 27.27
N ASP A 62 81.91 -45.49 28.44
CA ASP A 62 81.71 -44.65 29.62
C ASP A 62 83.08 -44.20 30.18
N LYS A 63 83.20 -42.92 30.57
CA LYS A 63 84.44 -42.32 31.07
C LYS A 63 84.56 -42.32 32.60
N GLY A 64 83.92 -43.29 33.26
CA GLY A 64 83.85 -43.35 34.72
C GLY A 64 82.81 -42.38 35.26
N SER A 65 81.67 -42.28 34.57
CA SER A 65 80.61 -41.37 34.94
C SER A 65 80.02 -41.71 36.31
N ALA A 66 79.65 -40.68 37.08
CA ALA A 66 79.20 -40.86 38.47
C ALA A 66 77.87 -41.64 38.59
N LYS A 67 77.06 -41.67 37.53
CA LYS A 67 75.74 -42.31 37.49
C LYS A 67 75.59 -43.38 36.41
N GLY A 68 76.70 -43.73 35.73
CA GLY A 68 76.77 -44.73 34.66
C GLY A 68 76.06 -44.34 33.36
N THR A 69 76.49 -44.90 32.24
CA THR A 69 75.76 -44.83 30.97
C THR A 69 74.88 -46.07 30.80
N LEU A 70 73.62 -45.88 30.41
CA LEU A 70 72.70 -46.99 30.11
C LEU A 70 72.38 -47.03 28.62
N VAL A 71 72.46 -48.22 28.02
CA VAL A 71 71.98 -48.48 26.65
C VAL A 71 70.86 -49.51 26.73
N ASN A 72 69.68 -49.17 26.22
CA ASN A 72 68.46 -49.95 26.31
C ASN A 72 68.16 -50.42 27.75
N LYS A 73 68.31 -49.51 28.72
CA LYS A 73 68.14 -49.71 30.17
C LYS A 73 69.16 -50.63 30.85
N ARG A 74 70.23 -51.05 30.17
CA ARG A 74 71.32 -51.82 30.76
C ARG A 74 72.53 -50.92 30.96
N VAL A 75 73.12 -50.94 32.16
CA VAL A 75 74.36 -50.19 32.45
C VAL A 75 75.50 -50.83 31.66
N VAL A 76 76.27 -49.99 30.96
CA VAL A 76 77.37 -50.44 30.10
C VAL A 76 78.64 -49.63 30.41
N SER A 77 79.79 -50.30 30.40
CA SER A 77 81.10 -49.64 30.40
C SER A 77 81.62 -49.42 28.98
N GLU A 78 81.37 -50.39 28.08
CA GLU A 78 81.70 -50.33 26.67
C GLU A 78 80.69 -51.16 25.87
N ILE A 79 80.13 -50.63 24.79
CA ILE A 79 79.18 -51.36 23.92
C ILE A 79 79.24 -50.86 22.46
N VAL A 80 79.06 -51.78 21.50
CA VAL A 80 78.83 -51.45 20.10
C VAL A 80 77.37 -51.02 19.93
N LEU A 81 77.16 -49.77 19.51
CA LEU A 81 75.84 -49.20 19.30
C LEU A 81 75.22 -49.70 17.99
N LYS A 82 73.93 -50.04 18.05
CA LYS A 82 73.09 -50.37 16.89
C LYS A 82 72.15 -49.22 16.57
N ASP A 83 71.71 -49.15 15.32
CA ASP A 83 70.66 -48.20 14.92
C ASP A 83 69.38 -48.44 15.75
N GLY A 84 68.88 -47.37 16.36
CA GLY A 84 67.69 -47.37 17.21
C GLY A 84 67.95 -47.53 18.71
N ASP A 85 69.20 -47.76 19.12
CA ASP A 85 69.54 -47.91 20.54
C ASP A 85 69.17 -46.66 21.34
N LEU A 86 68.55 -46.88 22.51
CA LEU A 86 68.21 -45.83 23.46
C LEU A 86 69.34 -45.68 24.47
N ILE A 87 70.02 -44.54 24.44
CA ILE A 87 71.10 -44.19 25.35
C ILE A 87 70.57 -43.23 26.43
N GLU A 88 70.94 -43.47 27.68
CA GLU A 88 70.63 -42.63 28.84
C GLU A 88 71.93 -42.30 29.55
N PHE A 89 72.28 -41.01 29.61
CA PHE A 89 73.55 -40.53 30.15
C PHE A 89 73.39 -40.16 31.64
N GLY A 90 73.63 -41.13 32.52
CA GLY A 90 73.33 -41.08 33.94
C GLY A 90 71.93 -41.61 34.21
N ALA A 91 71.76 -42.50 35.19
CA ALA A 91 70.44 -42.99 35.57
C ALA A 91 69.50 -41.81 35.97
N GLY A 92 68.39 -41.64 35.24
CA GLY A 92 67.49 -40.49 35.38
C GLY A 92 67.98 -39.21 34.66
N GLY A 93 68.97 -39.33 33.78
CA GLY A 93 69.52 -38.25 32.96
C GLY A 93 68.90 -38.16 31.56
N PRO A 94 69.49 -37.34 30.66
CA PRO A 94 69.02 -37.15 29.29
C PRO A 94 69.05 -38.46 28.50
N LYS A 95 67.96 -38.71 27.78
CA LYS A 95 67.75 -39.88 26.93
C LYS A 95 67.80 -39.50 25.46
N VAL A 96 68.56 -40.26 24.69
CA VAL A 96 68.83 -40.01 23.28
C VAL A 96 68.68 -41.31 22.52
N ARG A 97 68.05 -41.26 21.34
CA ARG A 97 67.99 -42.38 20.42
C ARG A 97 69.11 -42.25 19.40
N PHE A 98 69.97 -43.25 19.34
CA PHE A 98 71.10 -43.33 18.42
C PHE A 98 70.65 -43.88 17.08
N ARG A 99 71.07 -43.25 15.98
CA ARG A 99 70.78 -43.66 14.62
C ARG A 99 72.05 -43.58 13.76
N ILE A 100 72.15 -44.47 12.77
CA ILE A 100 73.28 -44.54 11.84
C ILE A 100 72.78 -44.18 10.44
N LYS A 101 73.27 -43.07 9.89
CA LYS A 101 72.96 -42.66 8.51
C LYS A 101 74.09 -43.09 7.57
N ALA A 102 73.84 -44.01 6.65
CA ALA A 102 74.77 -44.33 5.55
C ALA A 102 74.72 -43.23 4.48
N ASP A 103 75.88 -42.85 3.93
CA ASP A 103 75.93 -41.89 2.81
C ASP A 103 75.64 -42.68 1.52
N GLU A 104 74.67 -42.19 0.74
CA GLU A 104 74.13 -42.70 -0.54
C GLU A 104 72.94 -43.68 -0.53
N ALA A 105 71.80 -43.16 -0.07
CA ALA A 105 70.51 -43.08 -0.77
C ALA A 105 69.62 -42.16 0.09
N GLU A 106 68.68 -41.40 -0.48
CA GLU A 106 67.69 -40.67 0.32
C GLU A 106 66.78 -41.66 1.05
N ILE A 107 67.25 -42.17 2.19
CA ILE A 107 66.49 -43.04 3.07
C ILE A 107 65.51 -42.14 3.81
N TYR A 108 64.29 -42.03 3.28
CA TYR A 108 63.18 -41.39 3.96
C TYR A 108 62.74 -42.25 5.15
N LYS A 109 62.47 -41.61 6.28
CA LYS A 109 62.05 -42.30 7.49
C LYS A 109 60.63 -42.84 7.30
N PRO A 110 60.36 -44.16 7.49
CA PRO A 110 59.01 -44.71 7.41
C PRO A 110 58.04 -43.99 8.36
N LEU A 111 56.78 -43.85 7.95
CA LEU A 111 55.76 -43.16 8.76
C LEU A 111 55.63 -43.79 10.17
N THR A 112 55.80 -45.10 10.28
CA THR A 112 55.80 -45.84 11.54
C THR A 112 56.88 -45.35 12.49
N GLU A 113 58.10 -45.10 11.99
CA GLU A 113 59.21 -44.60 12.80
C GLU A 113 59.05 -43.11 13.16
N ILE A 114 58.50 -42.31 12.25
CA ILE A 114 58.16 -40.90 12.54
C ILE A 114 57.13 -40.83 13.68
N LEU A 115 56.12 -41.70 13.63
CA LEU A 115 55.11 -41.82 14.68
C LEU A 115 55.71 -42.32 15.99
N GLU A 116 56.60 -43.31 15.97
CA GLU A 116 57.25 -43.83 17.17
C GLU A 116 58.15 -42.80 17.87
N ASP A 117 58.94 -42.03 17.12
CA ASP A 117 59.79 -40.96 17.68
C ASP A 117 58.92 -39.82 18.25
N SER A 118 57.88 -39.41 17.52
CA SER A 118 56.92 -38.40 17.99
C SER A 118 56.16 -38.85 19.25
N LEU A 119 55.72 -40.12 19.30
CA LEU A 119 55.09 -40.72 20.48
C LEU A 119 56.07 -40.87 21.64
N GLY A 120 57.34 -41.16 21.38
CA GLY A 120 58.40 -41.20 22.38
C GLY A 120 58.59 -39.86 23.07
N ILE A 121 58.57 -38.77 22.30
CA ILE A 121 58.59 -37.39 22.82
C ILE A 121 57.32 -37.13 23.63
N ALA A 122 56.13 -37.54 23.16
CA ALA A 122 54.88 -37.32 23.89
C ALA A 122 54.82 -38.09 25.23
N ARG A 123 55.26 -39.36 25.26
CA ARG A 123 55.22 -40.25 26.44
C ARG A 123 56.16 -39.84 27.57
N THR A 124 57.24 -39.14 27.25
CA THR A 124 58.22 -38.63 28.23
C THR A 124 57.88 -37.22 28.72
N SER A 125 56.74 -36.66 28.30
CA SER A 125 56.28 -35.34 28.75
C SER A 125 55.75 -35.37 30.18
N GLN A 126 56.37 -34.61 31.07
CA GLN A 126 55.86 -34.32 32.42
C GLN A 126 54.86 -33.14 32.45
N ARG A 127 54.48 -32.58 31.30
CA ARG A 127 53.52 -31.45 31.19
C ARG A 127 52.10 -31.93 30.84
N GLY A 128 51.10 -31.11 31.18
CA GLY A 128 49.66 -31.44 31.02
C GLY A 128 49.24 -31.88 29.60
N ARG A 129 48.09 -32.57 29.51
CA ARG A 129 47.62 -33.27 28.28
C ARG A 129 47.59 -32.39 27.03
N LEU A 130 47.16 -31.13 27.13
CA LEU A 130 47.03 -30.21 25.99
C LEU A 130 48.40 -29.83 25.39
N VAL A 131 49.38 -29.51 26.25
CA VAL A 131 50.75 -29.14 25.82
C VAL A 131 51.46 -30.32 25.17
N THR A 132 51.25 -31.52 25.71
CA THR A 132 51.79 -32.77 25.17
C THR A 132 51.21 -33.09 23.80
N ALA A 133 49.89 -32.89 23.59
CA ALA A 133 49.24 -33.07 22.29
C ALA A 133 49.75 -32.07 21.24
N THR A 134 49.91 -30.79 21.60
CA THR A 134 50.46 -29.78 20.68
C THR A 134 51.91 -30.03 20.31
N SER A 135 52.73 -30.47 21.27
CA SER A 135 54.14 -30.81 21.03
C SER A 135 54.28 -32.04 20.12
N PHE A 136 53.43 -33.05 20.32
CA PHE A 136 53.36 -34.22 19.46
C PHE A 136 53.00 -33.83 18.03
N LEU A 137 51.93 -33.05 17.84
CA LEU A 137 51.48 -32.63 16.50
C LEU A 137 52.57 -31.81 15.79
N LYS A 138 53.22 -30.89 16.51
CA LYS A 138 54.29 -30.05 15.96
C LYS A 138 55.47 -30.88 15.46
N HIS A 139 55.93 -31.86 16.25
CA HIS A 139 57.01 -32.75 15.85
C HIS A 139 56.62 -33.67 14.70
N LEU A 140 55.42 -34.25 14.75
CA LEU A 140 54.90 -35.12 13.69
C LEU A 140 54.85 -34.38 12.35
N VAL A 141 54.34 -33.15 12.32
CA VAL A 141 54.27 -32.32 11.11
C VAL A 141 55.68 -31.95 10.63
N TRP A 142 56.57 -31.55 11.53
CA TRP A 142 57.94 -31.16 11.18
C TRP A 142 58.75 -32.32 10.59
N GLU A 143 58.71 -33.51 11.21
CA GLU A 143 59.36 -34.70 10.67
C GLU A 143 58.70 -35.19 9.39
N ALA A 144 57.36 -35.20 9.32
CA ALA A 144 56.66 -35.55 8.09
C ALA A 144 57.01 -34.59 6.94
N PHE A 145 57.32 -33.31 7.20
CA PHE A 145 57.72 -32.37 6.16
C PHE A 145 59.20 -32.47 5.78
N THR A 146 60.09 -32.74 6.74
CA THR A 146 61.55 -32.73 6.53
C THR A 146 62.11 -34.10 6.16
N GLN A 147 61.52 -35.21 6.62
CA GLN A 147 62.08 -36.57 6.53
C GLN A 147 61.25 -37.54 5.66
N SER A 148 60.18 -37.09 5.00
CA SER A 148 59.36 -37.91 4.10
C SER A 148 59.66 -37.66 2.61
N SER A 149 59.18 -38.58 1.75
CA SER A 149 59.37 -38.50 0.30
C SER A 149 58.55 -37.38 -0.35
N HIS A 150 59.03 -36.89 -1.49
CA HIS A 150 58.32 -35.87 -2.28
C HIS A 150 56.90 -36.30 -2.66
N THR A 151 56.69 -37.57 -3.02
CA THR A 151 55.37 -38.11 -3.36
C THR A 151 54.41 -38.04 -2.16
N PHE A 152 54.88 -38.38 -0.95
CA PHE A 152 54.07 -38.30 0.26
C PHE A 152 53.66 -36.86 0.59
N LYS A 153 54.58 -35.90 0.43
CA LYS A 153 54.29 -34.48 0.62
C LYS A 153 53.18 -34.01 -0.31
N ILE A 154 53.22 -34.36 -1.60
CA ILE A 154 52.19 -33.99 -2.58
C ILE A 154 50.81 -34.56 -2.19
N TYR A 155 50.74 -35.83 -1.79
CA TYR A 155 49.49 -36.45 -1.33
C TYR A 155 48.95 -35.76 -0.07
N LEU A 156 49.81 -35.49 0.92
CA LEU A 156 49.42 -34.82 2.15
C LEU A 156 48.90 -33.40 1.89
N PHE A 157 49.58 -32.63 1.04
CA PHE A 157 49.13 -31.28 0.65
C PHE A 157 47.80 -31.31 -0.09
N THR A 158 47.59 -32.28 -0.98
CA THR A 158 46.34 -32.41 -1.75
C THR A 158 45.17 -32.72 -0.81
N ILE A 159 45.35 -33.67 0.12
CA ILE A 159 44.34 -34.00 1.13
C ILE A 159 44.05 -32.79 2.03
N LEU A 160 45.09 -32.09 2.49
CA LEU A 160 44.93 -30.90 3.32
C LEU A 160 44.18 -29.80 2.57
N PHE A 161 44.49 -29.58 1.28
CA PHE A 161 43.82 -28.61 0.43
C PHE A 161 42.33 -28.94 0.24
N ILE A 162 41.99 -30.21 0.02
CA ILE A 162 40.60 -30.67 -0.08
C ILE A 162 39.85 -30.43 1.25
N ILE A 163 40.46 -30.78 2.38
CA ILE A 163 39.87 -30.60 3.71
C ILE A 163 39.63 -29.12 3.99
N VAL A 164 40.66 -28.28 3.80
CA VAL A 164 40.57 -26.83 4.03
C VAL A 164 39.58 -26.18 3.08
N GLY A 165 39.57 -26.55 1.80
CA GLY A 165 38.61 -26.08 0.81
C GLY A 165 37.18 -26.46 1.18
N SER A 166 36.96 -27.69 1.62
CA SER A 166 35.63 -28.18 2.05
C SER A 166 35.15 -27.45 3.31
N LEU A 167 36.02 -27.22 4.28
CA LEU A 167 35.73 -26.41 5.48
C LEU A 167 35.41 -24.96 5.11
N ALA A 168 36.19 -24.34 4.21
CA ALA A 168 35.93 -22.98 3.74
C ALA A 168 34.57 -22.86 3.03
N LEU A 169 34.23 -23.83 2.17
CA LEU A 169 32.91 -23.93 1.52
C LEU A 169 31.78 -24.10 2.54
N TYR A 170 31.96 -24.95 3.55
CA TYR A 170 31.00 -25.15 4.63
C TYR A 170 30.77 -23.85 5.41
N PHE A 171 31.84 -23.18 5.87
CA PHE A 171 31.75 -21.92 6.60
C PHE A 171 31.18 -20.79 5.74
N HIS A 172 31.50 -20.73 4.45
CA HIS A 172 30.91 -19.78 3.53
C HIS A 172 29.40 -20.01 3.37
N GLY A 173 28.96 -21.27 3.28
CA GLY A 173 27.55 -21.64 3.31
C GLY A 173 26.84 -21.23 4.60
N GLN A 174 27.48 -21.43 5.76
CA GLN A 174 26.95 -20.96 7.05
C GLN A 174 26.87 -19.43 7.11
N TYR A 175 27.88 -18.73 6.63
CA TYR A 175 27.91 -17.26 6.58
C TYR A 175 26.76 -16.69 5.74
N ILE A 176 26.51 -17.24 4.55
CA ILE A 176 25.37 -16.82 3.71
C ILE A 176 24.03 -17.08 4.40
N ARG A 177 23.86 -18.23 5.09
CA ARG A 177 22.65 -18.53 5.87
C ARG A 177 22.45 -17.52 7.01
N LEU A 178 23.54 -17.16 7.69
CA LEU A 178 23.51 -16.20 8.79
C LEU A 178 23.10 -14.81 8.30
N LEU A 179 23.66 -14.35 7.17
CA LEU A 179 23.29 -13.08 6.53
C LEU A 179 21.80 -13.03 6.16
N LYS A 180 21.28 -14.08 5.50
CA LYS A 180 19.85 -14.17 5.16
C LYS A 180 18.95 -14.18 6.40
N THR A 181 19.41 -14.80 7.49
CA THR A 181 18.67 -14.84 8.75
C THR A 181 18.67 -13.46 9.42
N ALA A 182 19.82 -12.79 9.47
CA ALA A 182 19.95 -11.43 10.01
C ALA A 182 19.09 -10.41 9.24
N GLU A 183 19.02 -10.52 7.92
CA GLU A 183 18.16 -9.66 7.09
C GLU A 183 16.67 -9.87 7.39
N LYS A 184 16.22 -11.12 7.54
CA LYS A 184 14.84 -11.42 7.95
C LYS A 184 14.51 -10.85 9.33
N VAL A 185 15.39 -11.03 10.31
CA VAL A 185 15.20 -10.49 11.68
C VAL A 185 15.09 -8.97 11.63
N ARG A 186 15.93 -8.30 10.85
CA ARG A 186 15.90 -6.84 10.69
C ARG A 186 14.59 -6.33 10.09
N ILE A 187 13.99 -7.04 9.13
CA ILE A 187 12.68 -6.68 8.55
C ILE A 187 11.59 -6.79 9.63
N PHE A 188 11.56 -7.89 10.39
CA PHE A 188 10.60 -8.07 11.49
C PHE A 188 10.74 -7.02 12.60
N GLU A 189 11.96 -6.64 12.97
CA GLU A 189 12.20 -5.56 13.94
C GLU A 189 11.70 -4.20 13.43
N LEU A 190 11.83 -3.95 12.12
CA LEU A 190 11.33 -2.72 11.50
C LEU A 190 9.80 -2.66 11.52
N GLU A 191 9.11 -3.76 11.19
CA GLU A 191 7.63 -3.83 11.21
C GLU A 191 7.06 -3.65 12.63
N ARG A 192 7.68 -4.26 13.64
CA ARG A 192 7.28 -4.10 15.04
C ARG A 192 7.48 -2.66 15.54
N SER A 193 8.60 -2.05 15.16
CA SER A 193 8.90 -0.66 15.50
C SER A 193 7.87 0.32 14.93
N VAL A 194 7.36 0.08 13.72
CA VAL A 194 6.31 0.91 13.12
C VAL A 194 5.03 0.90 13.95
N ALA A 195 4.55 -0.26 14.38
CA ALA A 195 3.34 -0.35 15.18
C ALA A 195 3.49 0.31 16.56
N GLU A 196 4.62 0.09 17.24
CA GLU A 196 4.93 0.73 18.51
C GLU A 196 4.98 2.27 18.37
N ASN A 197 5.57 2.77 17.29
CA ASN A 197 5.62 4.20 16.99
C ASN A 197 4.23 4.79 16.70
N ILE A 198 3.39 4.08 15.92
CA ILE A 198 2.02 4.55 15.64
C ILE A 198 1.20 4.63 16.93
N ILE A 199 1.23 3.60 17.78
CA ILE A 199 0.50 3.60 19.05
C ILE A 199 0.99 4.73 19.95
N LYS A 200 2.31 4.93 20.06
CA LYS A 200 2.89 5.97 20.89
C LYS A 200 2.57 7.38 20.41
N ASN A 201 2.63 7.61 19.09
CA ASN A 201 2.48 8.94 18.51
C ASN A 201 1.01 9.32 18.29
N TYR A 202 0.16 8.36 17.92
CA TYR A 202 -1.21 8.62 17.48
C TYR A 202 -2.28 7.97 18.36
N GLY A 203 -1.93 7.04 19.26
CA GLY A 203 -2.92 6.37 20.13
C GLY A 203 -3.71 7.37 21.00
N GLY A 204 -3.08 8.45 21.45
CA GLY A 204 -3.75 9.52 22.19
C GLY A 204 -4.73 10.35 21.34
N GLY A 205 -4.67 10.27 20.01
CA GLY A 205 -5.57 10.94 19.07
C GLY A 205 -6.78 10.11 18.62
N VAL A 206 -6.90 8.87 19.12
CA VAL A 206 -8.03 7.97 18.84
C VAL A 206 -8.99 7.94 20.03
N CYS A 207 -10.21 8.41 19.82
CA CYS A 207 -11.22 8.59 20.87
C CYS A 207 -12.26 7.47 20.90
N PHE A 208 -12.76 7.20 22.10
CA PHE A 208 -13.93 6.38 22.34
C PHE A 208 -15.16 7.28 22.28
N ILE A 209 -16.12 6.95 21.41
CA ILE A 209 -17.37 7.69 21.26
C ILE A 209 -18.45 7.01 22.08
N GLN A 210 -19.11 7.78 22.94
CA GLN A 210 -20.29 7.37 23.68
C GLN A 210 -21.52 8.10 23.12
N GLY A 211 -22.54 7.33 22.72
CA GLY A 211 -23.82 7.85 22.26
C GLY A 211 -25.00 7.23 23.00
N SER A 212 -25.98 8.06 23.33
CA SER A 212 -27.33 7.68 23.77
C SER A 212 -28.31 8.60 23.06
N PHE A 213 -29.33 8.03 22.43
CA PHE A 213 -30.35 8.81 21.73
C PHE A 213 -31.74 8.20 21.92
N TYR A 214 -32.75 9.04 21.73
CA TYR A 214 -34.16 8.68 21.78
C TYR A 214 -34.93 9.38 20.67
N PHE A 215 -36.16 8.95 20.43
CA PHE A 215 -37.08 9.62 19.52
C PHE A 215 -38.08 10.45 20.31
N TYR A 216 -38.43 11.63 19.81
CA TYR A 216 -39.46 12.49 20.38
C TYR A 216 -40.41 12.95 19.29
N ASP A 217 -41.62 13.29 19.69
CA ASP A 217 -42.62 13.92 18.83
C ASP A 217 -42.44 15.44 18.88
N GLU A 218 -42.19 16.04 17.71
CA GLU A 218 -41.91 17.46 17.52
C GLU A 218 -43.12 18.35 17.87
N GLU A 219 -44.35 17.84 17.80
CA GLU A 219 -45.55 18.61 18.16
C GLU A 219 -45.77 18.69 19.67
N THR A 220 -45.47 17.62 20.39
CA THR A 220 -45.72 17.50 21.83
C THR A 220 -44.47 17.74 22.68
N ASP A 221 -43.27 17.72 22.08
CA ASP A 221 -41.96 17.65 22.74
C ASP A 221 -41.87 16.47 23.74
N GLU A 222 -42.70 15.44 23.55
CA GLU A 222 -42.72 14.25 24.40
C GLU A 222 -41.88 13.11 23.78
N PRO A 223 -41.07 12.41 24.59
CA PRO A 223 -40.31 11.25 24.13
C PRO A 223 -41.24 10.08 23.82
N ILE A 224 -40.95 9.36 22.74
CA ILE A 224 -41.76 8.22 22.32
C ILE A 224 -41.43 7.01 23.18
N MET A 225 -42.46 6.45 23.80
CA MET A 225 -42.37 5.26 24.64
C MET A 225 -42.53 4.00 23.79
N VAL A 226 -41.49 3.17 23.73
CA VAL A 226 -41.57 1.86 23.08
C VAL A 226 -42.35 0.89 23.98
N ARG A 227 -43.51 0.41 23.53
CA ARG A 227 -44.37 -0.53 24.29
C ARG A 227 -43.59 -1.81 24.66
N GLY A 228 -43.47 -2.09 25.96
CA GLY A 228 -42.94 -3.36 26.48
C GLY A 228 -41.87 -3.23 27.56
N THR A 229 -41.35 -2.02 27.82
CA THR A 229 -40.45 -1.76 28.95
C THR A 229 -41.11 -0.75 29.90
N GLU A 230 -41.60 -1.24 31.04
CA GLU A 230 -42.16 -0.37 32.07
C GLU A 230 -41.09 0.61 32.57
N GLY A 231 -41.25 1.90 32.25
CA GLY A 231 -40.49 2.99 32.87
C GLY A 231 -39.08 3.29 32.33
N LEU A 232 -38.58 2.54 31.34
CA LEU A 232 -37.35 2.89 30.64
C LEU A 232 -37.69 3.71 29.39
N LYS A 233 -37.29 4.99 29.40
CA LYS A 233 -37.24 5.85 28.21
C LYS A 233 -36.56 5.03 27.08
N GLY A 234 -37.09 5.10 25.85
CA GLY A 234 -36.61 4.33 24.69
C GLY A 234 -35.23 4.74 24.19
N PHE A 235 -34.21 4.69 25.06
CA PHE A 235 -32.83 5.03 24.77
C PHE A 235 -32.13 3.90 24.05
N ASN A 236 -31.40 4.26 23.00
CA ASN A 236 -30.51 3.37 22.28
C ASN A 236 -29.07 3.79 22.58
N GLU A 237 -28.42 3.02 23.46
CA GLU A 237 -27.04 3.24 23.87
C GLU A 237 -26.08 2.52 22.91
N TYR A 238 -25.02 3.21 22.50
CA TYR A 238 -24.02 2.66 21.60
C TYR A 238 -22.63 3.25 21.83
N THR A 239 -21.63 2.54 21.31
CA THR A 239 -20.22 2.93 21.38
C THR A 239 -19.61 2.92 19.99
N GLY A 240 -18.70 3.85 19.73
CA GLY A 240 -17.93 3.89 18.48
C GLY A 240 -16.49 4.32 18.70
N THR A 241 -15.74 4.41 17.61
CA THR A 241 -14.40 4.96 17.58
C THR A 241 -14.39 6.19 16.66
N GLY A 242 -13.61 7.21 17.01
CA GLY A 242 -13.28 8.30 16.10
C GLY A 242 -11.84 8.72 16.27
N PHE A 243 -11.32 9.56 15.39
CA PHE A 243 -9.95 10.05 15.51
C PHE A 243 -9.79 11.49 15.03
N LEU A 244 -8.91 12.22 15.71
CA LEU A 244 -8.66 13.64 15.46
C LEU A 244 -7.81 13.82 14.19
N VAL A 245 -8.25 14.68 13.27
CA VAL A 245 -7.63 14.90 11.96
C VAL A 245 -7.18 16.34 11.72
N SER A 246 -7.43 17.24 12.67
CA SER A 246 -7.01 18.64 12.58
C SER A 246 -6.84 19.29 13.95
N GLU A 247 -5.96 20.28 14.02
CA GLU A 247 -5.68 21.09 15.21
C GLU A 247 -6.87 21.98 15.62
N ASP A 248 -7.89 22.14 14.77
CA ASP A 248 -9.12 22.89 15.06
C ASP A 248 -10.26 22.01 15.61
N GLY A 249 -9.96 20.76 15.99
CA GLY A 249 -10.92 19.88 16.66
C GLY A 249 -11.79 19.03 15.73
N LEU A 250 -11.37 18.81 14.47
CA LEU A 250 -12.09 17.93 13.55
C LEU A 250 -11.81 16.45 13.81
N ILE A 251 -12.85 15.63 13.83
CA ILE A 251 -12.80 14.18 14.06
C ILE A 251 -13.46 13.45 12.90
N LEU A 252 -12.82 12.40 12.39
CA LEU A 252 -13.45 11.45 11.46
C LEU A 252 -13.99 10.22 12.19
N THR A 253 -15.14 9.74 11.75
CA THR A 253 -15.76 8.47 12.16
C THR A 253 -16.73 7.99 11.07
N ASN A 254 -17.50 6.95 11.34
CA ASN A 254 -18.57 6.49 10.46
C ASN A 254 -19.85 7.33 10.58
N ARG A 255 -20.67 7.34 9.52
CA ARG A 255 -21.98 8.01 9.53
C ARG A 255 -22.94 7.34 10.51
N HIS A 256 -23.01 6.02 10.58
CA HIS A 256 -23.89 5.32 11.53
C HIS A 256 -23.50 5.57 13.00
N ILE A 257 -22.30 6.09 13.29
CA ILE A 257 -21.92 6.55 14.63
C ILE A 257 -22.42 7.98 14.88
N ALA A 258 -22.49 8.83 13.84
CA ALA A 258 -23.00 10.19 13.91
C ALA A 258 -24.54 10.29 13.77
N GLU A 259 -25.15 9.33 13.08
CA GLU A 259 -26.58 9.18 12.82
C GLU A 259 -26.98 7.70 13.00
N PRO A 260 -27.04 7.19 14.24
CA PRO A 260 -27.33 5.77 14.51
C PRO A 260 -28.71 5.31 14.04
N TRP A 261 -29.66 6.23 13.87
CA TRP A 261 -30.98 5.96 13.30
C TRP A 261 -30.95 5.65 11.80
N TRP A 262 -29.84 5.94 11.09
CA TRP A 262 -29.69 5.71 9.65
C TRP A 262 -29.84 4.24 9.23
N GLU A 263 -29.29 3.30 10.02
CA GLU A 263 -29.32 1.85 9.70
C GLU A 263 -30.41 1.08 10.46
N MET A 264 -31.21 1.74 11.29
CA MET A 264 -32.21 1.05 12.10
C MET A 264 -33.37 0.52 11.23
N GLN A 265 -33.68 -0.77 11.36
CA GLN A 265 -34.85 -1.42 10.72
C GLN A 265 -36.21 -0.84 11.16
N LEU A 266 -36.22 0.15 12.07
CA LEU A 266 -37.40 0.89 12.54
C LEU A 266 -37.71 2.12 11.67
N VAL A 267 -36.83 2.52 10.76
CA VAL A 267 -37.03 3.66 9.84
C VAL A 267 -38.35 3.58 9.03
N PRO A 268 -38.84 2.39 8.59
CA PRO A 268 -40.15 2.30 7.95
C PRO A 268 -41.34 2.67 8.85
N PHE A 269 -41.21 2.56 10.18
CA PHE A 269 -42.27 2.95 11.14
C PHE A 269 -42.19 4.43 11.52
N ILE A 270 -40.99 5.02 11.54
CA ILE A 270 -40.78 6.44 11.84
C ILE A 270 -41.20 7.33 10.66
N HIS A 271 -41.05 6.85 9.42
CA HIS A 271 -41.57 7.55 8.23
C HIS A 271 -43.10 7.60 8.15
N ILE A 272 -43.83 6.92 9.04
CA ILE A 272 -45.31 6.94 9.07
C ILE A 272 -45.81 8.24 9.73
N GLU A 273 -45.02 8.86 10.62
CA GLU A 273 -45.40 10.09 11.34
C GLU A 273 -44.31 11.18 11.19
N PRO A 274 -44.55 12.23 10.37
CA PRO A 274 -43.57 13.27 10.06
C PRO A 274 -43.01 14.04 11.27
N THR A 275 -43.72 14.00 12.40
CA THR A 275 -43.41 14.72 13.63
C THR A 275 -42.36 14.00 14.50
N ILE A 276 -42.06 12.72 14.22
CA ILE A 276 -41.08 11.97 15.02
C ILE A 276 -39.65 12.31 14.60
N LYS A 277 -38.83 12.82 15.53
CA LYS A 277 -37.43 13.18 15.30
C LYS A 277 -36.48 12.49 16.28
N PRO A 278 -35.25 12.13 15.85
CA PRO A 278 -34.22 11.65 16.78
C PRO A 278 -33.58 12.80 17.55
N ARG A 279 -33.17 12.54 18.80
CA ARG A 279 -32.40 13.48 19.63
C ARG A 279 -31.35 12.74 20.44
N PHE A 280 -30.13 13.27 20.46
CA PHE A 280 -29.09 12.80 21.36
C PHE A 280 -29.41 13.23 22.80
N GLU A 281 -29.39 12.27 23.72
CA GLU A 281 -29.26 12.54 25.16
C GLU A 281 -27.80 12.82 25.50
N VAL A 282 -26.90 11.99 24.97
CA VAL A 282 -25.45 12.12 25.13
C VAL A 282 -24.79 11.78 23.80
N PHE A 283 -23.87 12.64 23.35
CA PHE A 283 -22.99 12.34 22.22
C PHE A 283 -21.63 12.99 22.47
N ARG A 284 -20.67 12.20 22.96
CA ARG A 284 -19.39 12.70 23.47
C ARG A 284 -18.23 11.76 23.19
N ALA A 285 -17.03 12.32 23.08
CA ALA A 285 -15.78 11.62 22.84
C ALA A 285 -14.87 11.65 24.08
N PHE A 286 -14.19 10.53 24.34
CA PHE A 286 -13.18 10.37 25.38
C PHE A 286 -11.83 10.07 24.75
N PHE A 287 -10.83 10.88 25.04
CA PHE A 287 -9.45 10.67 24.57
C PHE A 287 -8.59 10.05 25.70
N PRO A 288 -7.65 9.15 25.38
CA PRO A 288 -6.81 8.51 26.39
C PRO A 288 -6.05 9.51 27.26
N GLY A 289 -6.20 9.39 28.58
CA GLY A 289 -5.50 10.23 29.55
C GLY A 289 -6.18 11.57 29.86
N ILE A 290 -7.27 11.91 29.17
CA ILE A 290 -8.09 13.11 29.46
C ILE A 290 -9.37 12.66 30.15
N LYS A 291 -9.57 13.09 31.40
CA LYS A 291 -10.72 12.69 32.22
C LYS A 291 -12.04 13.24 31.70
N GLU A 292 -12.05 14.53 31.39
CA GLU A 292 -13.24 15.25 30.93
C GLU A 292 -13.57 14.91 29.47
N PRO A 293 -14.80 14.46 29.17
CA PRO A 293 -15.22 14.19 27.80
C PRO A 293 -15.37 15.46 26.98
N PHE A 294 -15.43 15.30 25.66
CA PHE A 294 -15.69 16.35 24.69
C PHE A 294 -17.04 16.13 24.03
N ASP A 295 -17.92 17.14 24.04
CA ASP A 295 -19.19 17.06 23.33
C ASP A 295 -18.95 17.07 21.82
N LEU A 296 -19.56 16.11 21.12
CA LEU A 296 -19.45 15.95 19.69
C LEU A 296 -20.56 16.71 18.97
N LYS A 297 -20.19 17.46 17.93
CA LYS A 297 -21.13 18.04 16.98
C LYS A 297 -20.90 17.48 15.60
N VAL A 298 -21.98 17.15 14.90
CA VAL A 298 -21.90 16.75 13.50
C VAL A 298 -21.58 17.99 12.66
N GLU A 299 -20.44 18.00 12.00
CA GLU A 299 -20.02 19.09 11.11
C GLU A 299 -20.48 18.82 9.68
N LYS A 300 -20.20 17.62 9.16
CA LYS A 300 -20.59 17.15 7.82
C LYS A 300 -20.81 15.64 7.82
N ILE A 301 -21.68 15.18 6.95
CA ILE A 301 -21.92 13.75 6.71
C ILE A 301 -21.73 13.49 5.22
N SER A 302 -21.19 12.32 4.89
CA SER A 302 -21.17 11.85 3.51
C SER A 302 -22.51 11.22 3.14
N ASP A 303 -23.06 11.62 2.00
CA ASP A 303 -24.28 11.04 1.43
C ASP A 303 -24.00 9.75 0.62
N GLU A 304 -22.73 9.50 0.29
CA GLU A 304 -22.31 8.40 -0.58
C GLU A 304 -21.82 7.17 0.19
N VAL A 305 -21.09 7.40 1.28
CA VAL A 305 -20.41 6.36 2.06
C VAL A 305 -20.59 6.62 3.55
N ASP A 306 -20.43 5.58 4.35
CA ASP A 306 -20.62 5.64 5.79
C ASP A 306 -19.49 6.38 6.52
N VAL A 307 -19.33 7.68 6.27
CA VAL A 307 -18.30 8.55 6.88
C VAL A 307 -18.96 9.84 7.36
N ALA A 308 -18.57 10.27 8.55
CA ALA A 308 -18.95 11.56 9.11
C ALA A 308 -17.74 12.33 9.61
N LEU A 309 -17.83 13.66 9.48
CA LEU A 309 -16.92 14.62 10.07
C LEU A 309 -17.62 15.26 11.26
N LEU A 310 -17.02 15.11 12.43
CA LEU A 310 -17.46 15.69 13.69
C LEU A 310 -16.53 16.83 14.10
N ARG A 311 -16.99 17.68 15.01
CA ARG A 311 -16.22 18.76 15.62
C ARG A 311 -16.33 18.70 17.14
N ILE A 312 -15.22 19.00 17.80
CA ILE A 312 -15.11 19.23 19.24
C ILE A 312 -14.48 20.59 19.53
N ASP A 313 -14.72 21.13 20.72
CA ASP A 313 -13.91 22.22 21.27
C ASP A 313 -12.75 21.62 22.06
N LEU A 314 -11.52 21.82 21.60
CA LEU A 314 -10.33 21.25 22.23
C LEU A 314 -10.05 21.82 23.63
N ARG A 315 -10.66 22.94 24.03
CA ARG A 315 -10.47 23.55 25.38
C ARG A 315 -9.00 23.76 25.77
N GLY A 316 -8.11 23.94 24.77
CA GLY A 316 -6.66 24.10 24.96
C GLY A 316 -5.87 22.80 25.17
N GLU A 317 -6.52 21.64 25.16
CA GLU A 317 -5.86 20.34 25.26
C GLU A 317 -5.02 20.02 24.02
N ARG A 318 -3.86 19.39 24.22
CA ARG A 318 -2.97 18.97 23.13
C ARG A 318 -3.16 17.50 22.83
N ILE A 319 -4.00 17.23 21.84
CA ILE A 319 -4.31 15.88 21.38
C ILE A 319 -3.55 15.63 20.06
N PRO A 320 -2.90 14.45 19.89
CA PRO A 320 -2.23 14.12 18.64
C PRO A 320 -3.19 14.13 17.44
N VAL A 321 -2.82 14.84 16.39
CA VAL A 321 -3.55 14.84 15.11
C VAL A 321 -3.02 13.71 14.23
N LEU A 322 -3.93 12.89 13.70
CA LEU A 322 -3.56 11.78 12.82
C LEU A 322 -3.32 12.26 11.40
N GLU A 323 -2.18 11.90 10.84
CA GLU A 323 -1.85 12.20 9.45
C GLU A 323 -2.62 11.30 8.48
N LEU A 324 -3.32 11.92 7.52
CA LEU A 324 -4.04 11.22 6.47
C LEU A 324 -3.12 10.95 5.27
N ASP A 325 -3.30 9.82 4.60
CA ASP A 325 -2.65 9.58 3.32
C ASP A 325 -3.33 10.39 2.21
N ASP A 326 -2.65 11.45 1.79
CA ASP A 326 -3.06 12.37 0.73
C ASP A 326 -2.65 11.88 -0.68
N THR A 327 -2.01 10.72 -0.78
CA THR A 327 -1.54 10.16 -2.04
C THR A 327 -2.59 9.22 -2.64
N GLU A 328 -2.82 9.34 -3.95
CA GLU A 328 -3.73 8.47 -4.72
C GLU A 328 -3.34 6.97 -4.72
N LYS A 329 -2.18 6.63 -4.13
CA LYS A 329 -1.61 5.28 -4.04
C LYS A 329 -1.57 4.72 -2.61
N GLY A 330 -2.22 5.39 -1.65
CA GLY A 330 -1.94 5.24 -0.21
C GLY A 330 -2.10 3.83 0.37
N ALA A 331 -2.95 3.01 -0.24
CA ALA A 331 -3.12 1.59 0.09
C ALA A 331 -2.58 0.71 -1.04
N VAL A 332 -1.80 -0.32 -0.71
CA VAL A 332 -1.28 -1.32 -1.66
C VAL A 332 -1.62 -2.71 -1.16
N VAL A 333 -2.25 -3.54 -2.02
CA VAL A 333 -2.61 -4.92 -1.68
C VAL A 333 -1.37 -5.70 -1.24
N GLY A 334 -1.49 -6.44 -0.14
CA GLY A 334 -0.42 -7.20 0.50
C GLY A 334 0.43 -6.42 1.50
N GLU A 335 0.23 -5.10 1.67
CA GLU A 335 0.95 -4.34 2.68
C GLU A 335 0.43 -4.60 4.10
N PRO A 336 1.32 -4.60 5.11
CA PRO A 336 0.90 -4.67 6.51
C PRO A 336 0.15 -3.40 6.90
N MET A 337 -0.90 -3.57 7.69
CA MET A 337 -1.73 -2.50 8.23
C MET A 337 -1.89 -2.63 9.75
N LEU A 338 -2.17 -1.50 10.38
CA LEU A 338 -2.49 -1.42 11.81
C LEU A 338 -3.85 -0.75 11.98
N LEU A 339 -4.76 -1.39 12.71
CA LEU A 339 -6.05 -0.83 13.09
C LEU A 339 -5.98 -0.39 14.56
N LEU A 340 -6.38 0.84 14.85
CA LEU A 340 -6.60 1.32 16.22
C LEU A 340 -8.09 1.57 16.46
N GLY A 341 -8.60 1.19 17.64
CA GLY A 341 -9.96 1.55 18.04
C GLY A 341 -10.44 0.83 19.28
N TYR A 342 -11.75 0.80 19.50
CA TYR A 342 -12.38 0.23 20.70
C TYR A 342 -13.32 -0.94 20.35
N PRO A 343 -12.81 -2.03 19.75
CA PRO A 343 -13.63 -3.20 19.44
C PRO A 343 -14.23 -3.78 20.72
N ALA A 344 -15.49 -4.22 20.65
CA ALA A 344 -16.37 -4.63 21.75
C ALA A 344 -16.62 -3.56 22.84
N GLY A 345 -16.31 -2.29 22.57
CA GLY A 345 -16.66 -1.15 23.44
C GLY A 345 -16.23 -1.33 24.90
N VAL A 346 -17.16 -1.09 25.82
CA VAL A 346 -16.97 -1.24 27.27
C VAL A 346 -16.52 -2.66 27.65
N GLY A 347 -17.06 -3.69 26.98
CA GLY A 347 -16.75 -5.08 27.30
C GLY A 347 -15.27 -5.43 27.13
N ALA A 348 -14.62 -4.91 26.09
CA ALA A 348 -13.17 -5.08 25.91
C ALA A 348 -12.35 -4.29 26.93
N ILE A 349 -12.84 -3.16 27.43
CA ILE A 349 -12.17 -2.40 28.49
C ILE A 349 -12.22 -3.21 29.79
N PHE A 350 -13.39 -3.75 30.16
CA PHE A 350 -13.53 -4.61 31.33
C PHE A 350 -12.66 -5.86 31.27
N ALA A 351 -12.57 -6.53 30.12
CA ALA A 351 -11.74 -7.72 29.96
C ALA A 351 -10.24 -7.47 30.21
N LYS A 352 -9.80 -6.21 30.19
CA LYS A 352 -8.41 -5.77 30.41
C LYS A 352 -8.21 -5.01 31.73
N THR A 353 -9.27 -4.84 32.51
CA THR A 353 -9.25 -4.07 33.76
C THR A 353 -9.16 -5.03 34.95
N ASP A 354 -8.58 -4.56 36.06
CA ASP A 354 -8.56 -5.32 37.31
C ASP A 354 -10.00 -5.71 37.73
N PRO A 355 -10.28 -7.00 38.00
CA PRO A 355 -11.61 -7.45 38.39
C PRO A 355 -12.22 -6.71 39.58
N GLU A 356 -11.41 -6.22 40.53
CA GLU A 356 -11.89 -5.47 41.69
C GLU A 356 -12.37 -4.06 41.32
N ILE A 357 -11.76 -3.42 40.31
CA ILE A 357 -12.24 -2.16 39.76
C ILE A 357 -13.54 -2.40 38.98
N VAL A 358 -13.58 -3.44 38.14
CA VAL A 358 -14.78 -3.78 37.35
C VAL A 358 -15.98 -4.01 38.28
N LYS A 359 -15.83 -4.74 39.38
CA LYS A 359 -16.91 -4.96 40.36
C LYS A 359 -17.49 -3.66 40.93
N GLN A 360 -16.67 -2.62 41.11
CA GLN A 360 -17.10 -1.34 41.68
C GLN A 360 -17.99 -0.55 40.71
N ILE A 361 -17.75 -0.66 39.41
CA ILE A 361 -18.41 0.17 38.39
C ILE A 361 -19.41 -0.59 37.51
N LEU A 362 -19.39 -1.93 37.49
CA LEU A 362 -20.23 -2.77 36.61
C LEU A 362 -21.74 -2.52 36.75
N ASN A 363 -22.20 -2.11 37.93
CA ASN A 363 -23.62 -1.85 38.21
C ASN A 363 -24.05 -0.41 37.87
N LEU A 364 -23.14 0.44 37.42
CA LEU A 364 -23.47 1.81 37.02
C LEU A 364 -24.23 1.82 35.68
N PRO A 365 -25.19 2.74 35.50
CA PRO A 365 -25.77 3.01 34.18
C PRO A 365 -24.70 3.39 33.16
N PHE A 366 -24.96 3.18 31.87
CA PHE A 366 -23.96 3.34 30.80
C PHE A 366 -23.29 4.72 30.77
N ILE A 367 -24.05 5.81 30.94
CA ILE A 367 -23.53 7.19 30.96
C ILE A 367 -22.47 7.39 32.05
N PRO A 368 -22.79 7.22 33.36
CA PRO A 368 -21.79 7.34 34.43
C PRO A 368 -20.72 6.24 34.38
N LEU A 369 -21.03 5.05 33.87
CA LEU A 369 -20.05 3.97 33.74
C LEU A 369 -18.87 4.37 32.85
N VAL A 370 -19.13 4.95 31.68
CA VAL A 370 -18.05 5.37 30.76
C VAL A 370 -17.26 6.54 31.35
N GLN A 371 -17.91 7.42 32.12
CA GLN A 371 -17.22 8.49 32.84
C GLN A 371 -16.21 7.92 33.85
N GLU A 372 -16.63 6.96 34.68
CA GLU A 372 -15.73 6.29 35.61
C GLU A 372 -14.56 5.62 34.88
N LEU A 373 -14.82 4.91 33.77
CA LEU A 373 -13.73 4.32 32.96
C LEU A 373 -12.69 5.37 32.52
N SER A 374 -13.12 6.60 32.23
CA SER A 374 -12.24 7.72 31.93
C SER A 374 -11.46 8.20 33.18
N ASP A 375 -12.15 8.36 34.32
CA ASP A 375 -11.58 8.84 35.58
C ASP A 375 -10.50 7.90 36.13
N TRP A 376 -10.69 6.59 35.94
CA TRP A 376 -9.71 5.54 36.25
C TRP A 376 -8.61 5.41 35.18
N GLY A 377 -8.67 6.16 34.07
CA GLY A 377 -7.66 6.15 33.00
C GLY A 377 -7.63 4.86 32.17
N LEU A 378 -8.77 4.17 32.07
CA LEU A 378 -8.94 2.86 31.42
C LEU A 378 -9.32 2.96 29.94
N ILE A 379 -9.73 4.14 29.46
CA ILE A 379 -10.02 4.39 28.05
C ILE A 379 -8.71 4.42 27.26
N ARG A 380 -8.38 3.29 26.61
CA ARG A 380 -7.20 3.12 25.77
C ARG A 380 -7.55 2.29 24.53
N PRO A 381 -7.17 2.72 23.32
CA PRO A 381 -7.48 1.99 22.11
C PRO A 381 -6.71 0.67 22.07
N LEU A 382 -7.30 -0.32 21.41
CA LEU A 382 -6.65 -1.57 21.06
C LEU A 382 -6.00 -1.47 19.69
N SER A 383 -4.86 -2.12 19.54
CA SER A 383 -4.17 -2.26 18.27
C SER A 383 -4.30 -3.68 17.72
N THR A 384 -4.77 -3.82 16.50
CA THR A 384 -4.78 -5.09 15.77
C THR A 384 -3.99 -4.94 14.47
N GLN A 385 -3.16 -5.93 14.17
CA GLN A 385 -2.34 -5.98 12.95
C GLN A 385 -2.93 -6.98 11.96
N GLY A 386 -2.79 -6.68 10.68
CA GLY A 386 -3.15 -7.56 9.58
C GLY A 386 -2.51 -7.08 8.28
N HIS A 387 -3.01 -7.55 7.16
CA HIS A 387 -2.60 -7.17 5.82
C HIS A 387 -3.79 -6.70 5.00
N LEU A 388 -3.51 -5.82 4.04
CA LEU A 388 -4.49 -5.43 3.04
C LEU A 388 -4.71 -6.60 2.08
N SER A 389 -5.91 -7.18 2.09
CA SER A 389 -6.27 -8.30 1.23
C SER A 389 -6.69 -7.85 -0.17
N ASP A 390 -7.43 -6.73 -0.26
CA ASP A 390 -7.88 -6.14 -1.53
C ASP A 390 -8.22 -4.65 -1.34
N ILE A 391 -8.24 -3.88 -2.44
CA ILE A 391 -8.60 -2.46 -2.43
C ILE A 391 -9.59 -2.21 -3.56
N LEU A 392 -10.84 -1.98 -3.16
CA LEU A 392 -11.94 -1.61 -4.02
C LEU A 392 -12.19 -0.10 -3.95
N PHE A 393 -12.93 0.44 -4.92
CA PHE A 393 -13.16 1.88 -5.05
C PHE A 393 -13.77 2.54 -3.79
N ASN A 394 -14.69 1.86 -3.12
CA ASN A 394 -15.36 2.35 -1.91
C ASN A 394 -14.95 1.61 -0.63
N ARG A 395 -14.09 0.58 -0.72
CA ARG A 395 -13.79 -0.31 0.40
C ARG A 395 -12.36 -0.84 0.35
N ILE A 396 -11.71 -0.85 1.50
CA ILE A 396 -10.45 -1.54 1.76
C ILE A 396 -10.80 -2.86 2.45
N VAL A 397 -10.29 -3.97 1.94
CA VAL A 397 -10.47 -5.30 2.53
C VAL A 397 -9.18 -5.71 3.23
N TYR A 398 -9.26 -6.19 4.47
CA TYR A 398 -8.09 -6.59 5.24
C TYR A 398 -8.38 -7.72 6.22
N ASP A 399 -7.33 -8.42 6.65
CA ASP A 399 -7.37 -9.56 7.57
C ASP A 399 -6.79 -9.21 8.96
N ALA A 400 -7.46 -8.30 9.68
CA ALA A 400 -7.11 -7.98 11.08
C ALA A 400 -8.32 -8.19 11.99
N GLN A 401 -8.14 -8.76 13.18
CA GLN A 401 -9.25 -9.03 14.11
C GLN A 401 -9.96 -7.72 14.52
N THR A 402 -11.30 -7.72 14.50
CA THR A 402 -12.13 -6.60 14.98
C THR A 402 -13.46 -7.13 15.52
N ALA A 403 -14.24 -6.28 16.17
CA ALA A 403 -15.57 -6.57 16.72
C ALA A 403 -16.45 -5.30 16.71
N ALA A 404 -17.75 -5.47 16.95
CA ALA A 404 -18.69 -4.34 17.10
C ALA A 404 -18.17 -3.29 18.10
N GLY A 405 -18.27 -2.00 17.80
CA GLY A 405 -17.64 -0.91 18.57
C GLY A 405 -16.28 -0.46 18.05
N GLY A 406 -15.63 -1.26 17.20
CA GLY A 406 -14.42 -0.85 16.48
C GLY A 406 -14.68 0.07 15.29
N SER A 407 -15.95 0.25 14.89
CA SER A 407 -16.36 1.12 13.78
C SER A 407 -15.88 2.55 14.00
N GLY A 408 -15.32 3.15 12.95
CA GLY A 408 -14.78 4.49 12.93
C GLY A 408 -13.29 4.56 13.29
N GLY A 409 -12.67 3.42 13.61
CA GLY A 409 -11.26 3.33 13.92
C GLY A 409 -10.34 3.57 12.72
N PRO A 410 -9.22 4.31 12.87
CA PRO A 410 -8.29 4.55 11.78
C PRO A 410 -7.46 3.31 11.42
N ILE A 411 -7.31 3.07 10.13
CA ILE A 411 -6.43 2.05 9.54
C ILE A 411 -5.16 2.73 9.05
N PHE A 412 -4.00 2.31 9.54
CA PHE A 412 -2.70 2.86 9.18
C PHE A 412 -1.93 1.96 8.22
N ASN A 413 -1.15 2.57 7.33
CA ASN A 413 -0.12 1.88 6.55
C ASN A 413 1.23 1.82 7.29
N LYS A 414 2.22 1.14 6.69
CA LYS A 414 3.60 1.03 7.23
C LYS A 414 4.35 2.35 7.40
N LYS A 415 3.83 3.47 6.85
CA LYS A 415 4.40 4.82 7.00
C LYS A 415 3.79 5.58 8.18
N GLY A 416 2.81 4.99 8.87
CA GLY A 416 2.09 5.64 9.97
C GLY A 416 1.05 6.67 9.50
N LYS A 417 0.62 6.62 8.24
CA LYS A 417 -0.49 7.44 7.73
C LYS A 417 -1.79 6.64 7.72
N VAL A 418 -2.90 7.31 8.00
CA VAL A 418 -4.24 6.74 7.94
C VAL A 418 -4.65 6.58 6.47
N ILE A 419 -5.02 5.37 6.09
CA ILE A 419 -5.44 4.98 4.73
C ILE A 419 -6.92 4.61 4.65
N GLY A 420 -7.59 4.39 5.79
CA GLY A 420 -9.03 4.13 5.82
C GLY A 420 -9.66 4.22 7.21
N ILE A 421 -10.98 4.06 7.23
CA ILE A 421 -11.85 4.13 8.41
C ILE A 421 -12.57 2.78 8.54
N ASN A 422 -12.37 2.03 9.62
CA ASN A 422 -12.98 0.70 9.81
C ASN A 422 -14.51 0.79 9.81
N TYR A 423 -15.17 -0.07 9.03
CA TYR A 423 -16.63 -0.10 8.81
C TYR A 423 -17.30 -1.37 9.39
N GLY A 424 -16.62 -2.53 9.37
CA GLY A 424 -17.15 -3.75 10.03
C GLY A 424 -16.86 -5.08 9.33
N ILE A 425 -17.52 -6.15 9.81
CA ILE A 425 -17.35 -7.57 9.45
C ILE A 425 -18.46 -8.02 8.49
N PHE A 426 -18.17 -8.88 7.49
CA PHE A 426 -19.22 -9.51 6.67
C PHE A 426 -20.06 -10.51 7.50
N PRO A 427 -21.42 -10.44 7.51
CA PRO A 427 -22.26 -11.36 8.29
C PRO A 427 -22.14 -12.87 7.94
N GLY A 428 -21.38 -13.24 6.90
CA GLY A 428 -21.13 -14.64 6.50
C GLY A 428 -19.67 -15.08 6.46
N PHE A 429 -18.69 -14.19 6.72
CA PHE A 429 -17.26 -14.51 6.62
C PHE A 429 -16.46 -13.76 7.70
N ARG A 430 -15.98 -14.49 8.72
CA ARG A 430 -15.24 -13.91 9.87
C ARG A 430 -13.75 -13.66 9.58
N GLY A 431 -13.27 -13.96 8.37
CA GLY A 431 -11.85 -13.87 7.99
C GLY A 431 -11.42 -12.57 7.33
N SER A 432 -12.35 -11.68 6.96
CA SER A 432 -12.03 -10.40 6.31
C SER A 432 -12.92 -9.28 6.84
N ASN A 433 -12.33 -8.10 6.96
CA ASN A 433 -12.96 -6.87 7.44
C ASN A 433 -12.90 -5.78 6.37
N PHE A 434 -13.80 -4.82 6.49
CA PHE A 434 -13.90 -3.70 5.56
C PHE A 434 -13.62 -2.37 6.26
N GLY A 435 -12.91 -1.50 5.54
CA GLY A 435 -12.78 -0.09 5.88
C GLY A 435 -13.14 0.78 4.68
N ILE A 436 -13.52 2.01 4.93
CA ILE A 436 -13.78 3.02 3.90
C ILE A 436 -12.46 3.74 3.59
N PRO A 437 -12.08 3.91 2.31
CA PRO A 437 -10.87 4.64 1.94
C PRO A 437 -10.81 6.05 2.55
N ILE A 438 -9.63 6.48 3.00
CA ILE A 438 -9.47 7.79 3.66
C ILE A 438 -9.72 8.98 2.72
N SER A 439 -9.76 8.75 1.40
CA SER A 439 -10.09 9.76 0.40
C SER A 439 -11.44 10.41 0.66
N TYR A 440 -12.45 9.64 1.08
CA TYR A 440 -13.78 10.15 1.40
C TYR A 440 -13.76 11.07 2.64
N GLY A 441 -13.02 10.68 3.69
CA GLY A 441 -12.81 11.56 4.86
C GLY A 441 -12.03 12.82 4.51
N THR A 442 -11.01 12.69 3.66
CA THR A 442 -10.20 13.81 3.16
C THR A 442 -11.04 14.78 2.33
N GLU A 443 -12.02 14.28 1.56
CA GLU A 443 -12.96 15.07 0.80
C GLU A 443 -13.93 15.86 1.70
N LEU A 444 -14.47 15.22 2.75
CA LEU A 444 -15.30 15.92 3.75
C LEU A 444 -14.54 17.07 4.41
N ILE A 445 -13.28 16.85 4.80
CA ILE A 445 -12.41 17.90 5.38
C ILE A 445 -12.14 19.01 4.35
N ASN A 446 -11.78 18.63 3.13
CA ASN A 446 -11.33 19.54 2.08
C ASN A 446 -12.47 20.08 1.21
N SER A 447 -13.72 19.96 1.62
CA SER A 447 -14.92 20.35 0.86
C SER A 447 -15.05 21.88 0.65
N ASN A 448 -13.99 22.51 0.13
CA ASN A 448 -14.08 23.17 -1.15
C ASN A 448 -14.07 22.08 -2.24
N ARG A 449 -15.20 21.90 -2.94
CA ARG A 449 -15.44 21.16 -4.21
C ARG A 449 -14.47 21.53 -5.38
N PHE A 450 -13.32 22.15 -5.07
CA PHE A 450 -12.30 22.68 -5.96
C PHE A 450 -11.18 21.69 -6.32
N LYS A 451 -10.99 20.59 -5.56
CA LYS A 451 -9.93 19.60 -5.85
C LYS A 451 -10.19 18.80 -7.14
N TYR A 452 -11.44 18.46 -7.46
CA TYR A 452 -11.80 17.82 -8.74
C TYR A 452 -11.59 18.75 -9.96
N ASN A 453 -11.91 20.05 -9.80
CA ASN A 453 -11.63 21.07 -10.80
C ASN A 453 -10.13 21.21 -11.11
N LEU A 454 -9.23 20.88 -10.16
CA LEU A 454 -7.78 20.96 -10.37
C LEU A 454 -7.26 19.88 -11.34
N ARG A 455 -7.87 18.69 -11.40
CA ARG A 455 -7.45 17.60 -12.31
C ARG A 455 -7.89 17.86 -13.75
N ILE A 456 -9.16 18.26 -13.96
CA ILE A 456 -9.67 18.75 -15.26
C ILE A 456 -8.82 19.94 -15.73
N PHE A 457 -8.57 20.89 -14.82
CA PHE A 457 -7.76 22.05 -15.13
C PHE A 457 -6.33 21.66 -15.52
N ARG A 458 -5.67 20.75 -14.78
CA ARG A 458 -4.29 20.32 -15.07
C ARG A 458 -4.14 19.46 -16.33
N LYS A 459 -5.06 18.51 -16.58
CA LYS A 459 -4.95 17.58 -17.73
C LYS A 459 -5.51 18.17 -19.04
N ALA A 460 -6.66 18.86 -18.97
CA ALA A 460 -7.34 19.36 -20.16
C ALA A 460 -7.09 20.85 -20.44
N PHE A 461 -7.36 21.73 -19.47
CA PHE A 461 -7.35 23.18 -19.70
C PHE A 461 -5.95 23.80 -19.71
N LEU A 462 -5.05 23.38 -18.81
CA LEU A 462 -3.73 23.99 -18.63
C LEU A 462 -2.83 23.81 -19.86
N PRO A 463 -2.73 22.62 -20.49
CA PRO A 463 -1.94 22.46 -21.72
C PRO A 463 -2.50 23.29 -22.88
N TRP A 464 -3.83 23.40 -23.00
CA TRP A 464 -4.46 24.25 -24.00
C TRP A 464 -4.25 25.74 -23.71
N ALA A 465 -4.39 26.19 -22.47
CA ALA A 465 -4.16 27.57 -22.07
C ALA A 465 -2.72 28.02 -22.38
N LEU A 466 -1.74 27.12 -22.21
CA LEU A 466 -0.33 27.38 -22.51
C LEU A 466 0.01 27.32 -24.02
N SER A 467 -0.91 26.87 -24.88
CA SER A 467 -0.66 26.72 -26.33
C SER A 467 -0.58 28.05 -27.10
N SER A 468 -1.10 29.14 -26.54
CA SER A 468 -0.94 30.51 -27.06
C SER A 468 -1.23 31.56 -25.98
N PRO A 469 -0.65 32.79 -26.09
CA PRO A 469 -0.93 33.87 -25.14
C PRO A 469 -2.41 34.28 -25.09
N GLY A 470 -3.12 34.21 -26.22
CA GLY A 470 -4.56 34.49 -26.29
C GLY A 470 -5.38 33.48 -25.49
N ASN A 471 -5.08 32.18 -25.64
CA ASN A 471 -5.76 31.11 -24.91
C ASN A 471 -5.55 31.21 -23.40
N LEU A 472 -4.37 31.65 -22.95
CA LEU A 472 -4.08 31.87 -21.53
C LEU A 472 -4.97 32.97 -20.93
N TRP A 473 -5.10 34.11 -21.63
CA TRP A 473 -5.95 35.21 -21.18
C TRP A 473 -7.44 34.82 -21.17
N MET A 474 -7.87 34.07 -22.19
CA MET A 474 -9.23 33.55 -22.29
C MET A 474 -9.54 32.55 -21.16
N ALA A 475 -8.64 31.61 -20.89
CA ALA A 475 -8.77 30.64 -19.80
C ALA A 475 -8.84 31.33 -18.42
N TRP A 476 -7.98 32.34 -18.19
CA TRP A 476 -7.98 33.12 -16.96
C TRP A 476 -9.30 33.87 -16.75
N ASN A 477 -9.82 34.52 -17.79
CA ASN A 477 -11.09 35.23 -17.74
C ASN A 477 -12.28 34.29 -17.47
N LEU A 478 -12.33 33.15 -18.14
CA LEU A 478 -13.35 32.12 -17.92
C LEU A 478 -13.28 31.59 -16.49
N PHE A 479 -12.09 31.21 -16.02
CA PHE A 479 -11.86 30.71 -14.66
C PHE A 479 -12.32 31.70 -13.59
N ARG A 480 -11.99 33.00 -13.76
CA ARG A 480 -12.42 34.06 -12.82
C ARG A 480 -13.95 34.19 -12.77
N LYS A 481 -14.62 34.15 -13.92
CA LYS A 481 -16.09 34.24 -14.01
C LYS A 481 -16.76 33.00 -13.40
N VAL A 482 -16.30 31.80 -13.77
CA VAL A 482 -16.80 30.51 -13.24
C VAL A 482 -16.62 30.44 -11.73
N ARG A 483 -15.43 30.79 -11.20
CA ARG A 483 -15.18 30.79 -9.76
C ARG A 483 -16.12 31.74 -9.00
N LYS A 484 -16.42 32.90 -9.57
CA LYS A 484 -17.38 33.86 -8.99
C LYS A 484 -18.79 33.27 -8.94
N LYS A 485 -19.27 32.68 -10.05
CA LYS A 485 -20.59 32.02 -10.13
C LYS A 485 -20.69 30.82 -9.21
N TYR A 486 -19.64 30.00 -9.15
CA TYR A 486 -19.55 28.86 -8.25
C TYR A 486 -19.74 29.29 -6.79
N LYS A 487 -18.96 30.29 -6.33
CA LYS A 487 -19.09 30.83 -4.96
C LYS A 487 -20.51 31.36 -4.69
N PHE A 488 -21.09 32.05 -5.67
CA PHE A 488 -22.45 32.60 -5.56
C PHE A 488 -23.52 31.50 -5.46
N ASN A 489 -23.44 30.47 -6.29
CA ASN A 489 -24.34 29.32 -6.25
C ASN A 489 -24.24 28.57 -4.90
N THR A 490 -23.02 28.35 -4.38
CA THR A 490 -22.80 27.74 -3.06
C THR A 490 -23.40 28.58 -1.93
N GLN A 491 -23.33 29.91 -2.01
CA GLN A 491 -23.95 30.79 -1.03
C GLN A 491 -25.49 30.73 -1.09
N LEU A 492 -26.06 30.61 -2.28
CA LEU A 492 -27.51 30.46 -2.49
C LEU A 492 -28.05 29.12 -2.01
N GLN A 493 -27.31 28.02 -2.20
CA GLN A 493 -27.74 26.67 -1.78
C GLN A 493 -28.02 26.57 -0.27
N GLY A 494 -27.36 27.37 0.58
CA GLY A 494 -27.61 27.38 2.03
C GLY A 494 -28.92 28.04 2.47
N HIS A 495 -29.68 28.64 1.54
CA HIS A 495 -30.90 29.41 1.83
C HIS A 495 -32.16 28.87 1.12
N LEU A 496 -32.06 27.76 0.39
CA LEU A 496 -33.16 27.22 -0.43
C LEU A 496 -33.52 25.81 0.01
N GLU A 497 -34.81 25.49 -0.01
CA GLU A 497 -35.37 24.16 0.31
C GLU A 497 -35.17 23.12 -0.80
N TYR A 498 -34.49 23.48 -1.89
CA TYR A 498 -34.23 22.61 -3.05
C TYR A 498 -32.84 22.92 -3.65
N PRO A 499 -32.17 21.92 -4.23
CA PRO A 499 -30.84 22.11 -4.82
C PRO A 499 -30.93 22.86 -6.16
N ILE A 500 -29.99 23.79 -6.37
CA ILE A 500 -29.76 24.38 -7.70
C ILE A 500 -28.67 23.57 -8.39
N PRO A 501 -28.92 23.01 -9.59
CA PRO A 501 -27.92 22.24 -10.33
C PRO A 501 -26.76 23.12 -10.77
N HIS A 502 -25.54 22.56 -10.78
CA HIS A 502 -24.37 23.26 -11.31
C HIS A 502 -24.29 23.17 -12.83
N SER A 503 -24.93 22.15 -13.41
CA SER A 503 -24.92 21.85 -14.83
C SER A 503 -26.32 21.59 -15.41
N PHE A 504 -26.50 21.97 -16.68
CA PHE A 504 -27.70 21.67 -17.45
C PHE A 504 -27.35 20.85 -18.67
N VAL A 505 -28.14 19.83 -18.97
CA VAL A 505 -28.12 19.11 -20.25
C VAL A 505 -29.30 19.60 -21.07
N LEU A 506 -29.05 20.22 -22.22
CA LEU A 506 -30.09 20.82 -23.07
C LEU A 506 -30.14 20.07 -24.40
N SER A 507 -31.25 19.38 -24.65
CA SER A 507 -31.55 18.85 -25.98
C SER A 507 -32.24 19.94 -26.81
N LEU A 508 -31.53 20.50 -27.78
CA LEU A 508 -31.99 21.69 -28.50
C LEU A 508 -33.00 21.39 -29.62
N THR A 509 -32.87 20.21 -30.23
CA THR A 509 -33.69 19.75 -31.34
C THR A 509 -33.76 18.23 -31.33
N SER A 510 -34.81 17.62 -31.87
CA SER A 510 -34.84 16.20 -32.20
C SER A 510 -34.40 15.89 -33.64
N ASP A 511 -34.19 16.93 -34.48
CA ASP A 511 -33.72 16.78 -35.86
C ASP A 511 -32.23 16.45 -35.94
N CYS A 512 -31.86 15.55 -36.85
CA CYS A 512 -30.49 15.11 -37.05
C CYS A 512 -30.23 14.78 -38.52
N ASN A 513 -29.05 15.15 -39.02
CA ASN A 513 -28.60 14.84 -40.37
C ASN A 513 -28.03 13.42 -40.52
N LEU A 514 -28.01 12.62 -39.44
CA LEU A 514 -27.66 11.20 -39.44
C LEU A 514 -28.83 10.36 -38.92
N THR A 515 -28.83 9.08 -39.28
CA THR A 515 -29.84 8.11 -38.85
C THR A 515 -29.21 6.94 -38.11
N CYS A 516 -28.43 7.24 -37.06
CA CYS A 516 -27.63 6.23 -36.37
C CYS A 516 -28.48 5.09 -35.80
N ASP A 517 -27.96 3.87 -35.88
CA ASP A 517 -28.59 2.71 -35.27
C ASP A 517 -28.63 2.85 -33.74
N HIS A 518 -29.82 2.57 -33.19
CA HIS A 518 -30.07 2.58 -31.75
C HIS A 518 -29.75 3.93 -31.07
N CYS A 519 -30.12 5.04 -31.71
CA CYS A 519 -29.97 6.38 -31.14
C CYS A 519 -31.04 6.67 -30.07
N TYR A 520 -30.60 7.07 -28.87
CA TYR A 520 -31.51 7.45 -27.78
C TYR A 520 -32.25 8.77 -28.06
N ALA A 521 -31.66 9.70 -28.83
CA ALA A 521 -32.27 11.01 -29.09
C ALA A 521 -33.48 10.93 -30.03
N ARG A 522 -33.70 9.78 -30.69
CA ARG A 522 -34.76 9.61 -31.69
C ARG A 522 -36.07 9.09 -31.09
N VAL A 523 -36.40 9.44 -29.85
CA VAL A 523 -37.62 8.98 -29.14
C VAL A 523 -38.90 9.62 -29.73
N TYR A 524 -38.84 10.87 -30.15
CA TYR A 524 -40.01 11.65 -30.60
C TYR A 524 -40.38 11.36 -32.04
N ASN A 525 -41.67 11.24 -32.37
CA ASN A 525 -42.15 10.97 -33.74
C ASN A 525 -42.09 12.20 -34.66
N GLU A 526 -42.26 13.40 -34.10
CA GLU A 526 -42.20 14.68 -34.79
C GLU A 526 -40.87 15.41 -34.51
N ILE A 527 -40.49 16.30 -35.42
CA ILE A 527 -39.32 17.18 -35.21
C ILE A 527 -39.73 18.29 -34.25
N GLU A 528 -39.09 18.32 -33.08
CA GLU A 528 -39.27 19.33 -32.06
C GLU A 528 -37.99 20.17 -31.97
N VAL A 529 -38.15 21.48 -31.83
CA VAL A 529 -37.05 22.43 -31.71
C VAL A 529 -37.35 23.36 -30.54
N LEU A 530 -36.41 23.48 -29.61
CA LEU A 530 -36.54 24.35 -28.45
C LEU A 530 -36.70 25.80 -28.92
N PRO A 531 -37.79 26.50 -28.59
CA PRO A 531 -37.98 27.87 -29.07
C PRO A 531 -36.85 28.78 -28.60
N ARG A 532 -36.29 29.60 -29.49
CA ARG A 532 -35.16 30.51 -29.19
C ARG A 532 -35.38 31.34 -27.93
N LYS A 533 -36.59 31.87 -27.75
CA LYS A 533 -36.96 32.65 -26.56
C LYS A 533 -36.82 31.84 -25.27
N VAL A 534 -37.19 30.56 -25.30
CA VAL A 534 -37.10 29.66 -24.15
C VAL A 534 -35.64 29.35 -23.85
N LEU A 535 -34.80 29.08 -24.86
CA LEU A 535 -33.36 28.89 -24.68
C LEU A 535 -32.70 30.12 -24.04
N GLU A 536 -32.99 31.32 -24.54
CA GLU A 536 -32.46 32.58 -23.97
C GLU A 536 -32.92 32.79 -22.51
N VAL A 537 -34.17 32.43 -22.19
CA VAL A 537 -34.69 32.46 -20.81
C VAL A 537 -33.95 31.47 -19.92
N ILE A 538 -33.76 30.22 -20.37
CA ILE A 538 -33.02 29.18 -19.63
C ILE A 538 -31.61 29.66 -19.34
N LEU A 539 -30.86 30.11 -20.34
CA LEU A 539 -29.47 30.54 -20.18
C LEU A 539 -29.35 31.75 -19.23
N LYS A 540 -30.28 32.71 -19.33
CA LYS A 540 -30.30 33.89 -18.45
C LYS A 540 -30.66 33.53 -17.01
N GLN A 541 -31.71 32.75 -16.80
CA GLN A 541 -32.17 32.37 -15.46
C GLN A 541 -31.17 31.43 -14.78
N ALA A 542 -30.66 30.42 -15.48
CA ALA A 542 -29.61 29.54 -14.96
C ALA A 542 -28.34 30.34 -14.58
N SER A 543 -27.92 31.30 -15.42
CA SER A 543 -26.79 32.18 -15.08
C SER A 543 -27.06 33.02 -13.81
N SER A 544 -28.29 33.52 -13.63
CA SER A 544 -28.70 34.26 -12.43
C SER A 544 -28.76 33.42 -11.16
N LEU A 545 -28.91 32.09 -11.30
CA LEU A 545 -28.83 31.12 -10.20
C LEU A 545 -27.39 30.65 -9.93
N GLY A 546 -26.40 31.23 -10.62
CA GLY A 546 -24.99 30.87 -10.49
C GLY A 546 -24.61 29.57 -11.23
N CYS A 547 -25.47 29.06 -12.09
CA CYS A 547 -25.17 27.93 -12.97
C CYS A 547 -24.27 28.41 -14.11
N PHE A 548 -23.29 27.59 -14.48
CA PHE A 548 -22.25 27.99 -15.43
C PHE A 548 -21.81 26.89 -16.38
N PHE A 549 -22.33 25.67 -16.27
CA PHE A 549 -21.94 24.55 -17.11
C PHE A 549 -23.15 24.02 -17.89
N PHE A 550 -23.03 23.92 -19.21
CA PHE A 550 -24.12 23.50 -20.07
C PHE A 550 -23.61 22.45 -21.05
N VAL A 551 -24.27 21.30 -21.11
CA VAL A 551 -24.05 20.28 -22.14
C VAL A 551 -25.16 20.43 -23.17
N LEU A 552 -24.80 20.82 -24.38
CA LEU A 552 -25.73 20.99 -25.49
C LEU A 552 -25.73 19.71 -26.33
N THR A 553 -26.91 19.15 -26.52
CA THR A 553 -27.16 17.87 -27.19
C THR A 553 -28.51 17.94 -27.92
N GLY A 554 -29.16 16.79 -28.13
CA GLY A 554 -30.32 16.60 -28.99
C GLY A 554 -29.89 16.22 -30.40
N GLY A 555 -30.82 15.75 -31.25
CA GLY A 555 -30.59 15.26 -32.61
C GLY A 555 -29.20 15.58 -33.18
N GLU A 556 -29.04 16.70 -33.87
CA GLU A 556 -27.74 17.35 -34.08
C GLU A 556 -27.85 18.84 -33.69
N PRO A 557 -27.17 19.31 -32.61
CA PRO A 557 -27.32 20.68 -32.15
C PRO A 557 -26.80 21.71 -33.16
N MET A 558 -25.89 21.35 -34.07
CA MET A 558 -25.42 22.25 -35.13
C MET A 558 -26.50 22.57 -36.19
N LEU A 559 -27.62 21.85 -36.21
CA LEU A 559 -28.80 22.21 -37.01
C LEU A 559 -29.65 23.31 -36.35
N TYR A 560 -29.42 23.61 -35.06
CA TYR A 560 -30.16 24.64 -34.36
C TYR A 560 -29.83 26.04 -34.91
N PRO A 561 -30.81 26.83 -35.36
CA PRO A 561 -30.57 28.12 -36.00
C PRO A 561 -29.78 29.10 -35.10
N ASP A 562 -28.74 29.71 -35.66
CA ASP A 562 -27.91 30.75 -35.01
C ASP A 562 -27.30 30.35 -33.66
N LEU A 563 -27.15 29.05 -33.38
CA LEU A 563 -26.72 28.55 -32.07
C LEU A 563 -25.44 29.22 -31.57
N LEU A 564 -24.39 29.24 -32.40
CA LEU A 564 -23.10 29.84 -32.02
C LEU A 564 -23.20 31.35 -31.74
N ASP A 565 -24.12 32.06 -32.40
CA ASP A 565 -24.34 33.49 -32.14
C ASP A 565 -25.06 33.70 -30.82
N ILE A 566 -26.05 32.87 -30.49
CA ILE A 566 -26.72 32.89 -29.17
C ILE A 566 -25.68 32.66 -28.07
N LEU A 567 -24.88 31.59 -28.17
CA LEU A 567 -23.88 31.22 -27.16
C LEU A 567 -22.75 32.26 -27.02
N SER A 568 -22.46 33.03 -28.07
CA SER A 568 -21.45 34.09 -28.01
C SER A 568 -21.77 35.19 -26.97
N HIS A 569 -23.05 35.42 -26.70
CA HIS A 569 -23.53 36.38 -25.70
C HIS A 569 -23.41 35.87 -24.25
N HIS A 570 -23.12 34.58 -24.06
CA HIS A 570 -23.03 33.91 -22.75
C HIS A 570 -21.59 33.48 -22.40
N SER A 571 -20.61 34.37 -22.61
CA SER A 571 -19.17 34.13 -22.34
C SER A 571 -18.77 33.96 -20.87
N ASP A 572 -19.75 33.94 -19.96
CA ASP A 572 -19.65 33.68 -18.53
C ASP A 572 -20.10 32.27 -18.15
N SER A 573 -20.42 31.44 -19.14
CA SER A 573 -20.80 30.04 -19.02
C SER A 573 -19.91 29.17 -19.93
N LEU A 574 -19.71 27.92 -19.55
CA LEU A 574 -18.99 26.90 -20.30
C LEU A 574 -20.01 25.97 -20.98
N PHE A 575 -19.84 25.78 -22.29
CA PHE A 575 -20.68 24.94 -23.12
C PHE A 575 -19.88 23.74 -23.65
N ILE A 576 -20.36 22.54 -23.37
CA ILE A 576 -19.92 21.30 -23.99
C ILE A 576 -20.90 20.99 -25.12
N LEU A 577 -20.44 21.05 -26.36
CA LEU A 577 -21.28 20.83 -27.54
C LEU A 577 -21.08 19.38 -28.02
N ILE A 578 -22.04 18.50 -27.72
CA ILE A 578 -22.03 17.11 -28.20
C ILE A 578 -22.54 17.09 -29.64
N THR A 579 -21.69 16.75 -30.61
CA THR A 579 -22.03 16.78 -32.05
C THR A 579 -21.57 15.51 -32.75
N ASN A 580 -22.20 15.16 -33.87
CA ASN A 580 -21.73 14.12 -34.77
C ASN A 580 -20.53 14.54 -35.63
N GLY A 581 -20.15 15.83 -35.57
CA GLY A 581 -18.95 16.38 -36.21
C GLY A 581 -19.06 16.66 -37.71
N THR A 582 -20.11 16.20 -38.38
CA THR A 582 -20.23 16.33 -39.85
C THR A 582 -20.42 17.78 -40.33
N MET A 583 -20.86 18.67 -39.43
CA MET A 583 -21.05 20.10 -39.71
C MET A 583 -19.91 20.99 -39.19
N LEU A 584 -18.84 20.40 -38.63
CA LEU A 584 -17.65 21.14 -38.20
C LEU A 584 -16.74 21.45 -39.40
N THR A 585 -17.26 22.24 -40.34
CA THR A 585 -16.49 22.75 -41.48
C THR A 585 -15.44 23.75 -41.03
N ASP A 586 -14.43 24.02 -41.87
CA ASP A 586 -13.38 24.99 -41.55
C ASP A 586 -13.91 26.38 -41.15
N ASP A 587 -15.02 26.83 -41.73
CA ASP A 587 -15.62 28.12 -41.39
C ASP A 587 -16.32 28.11 -40.03
N VAL A 588 -17.00 27.01 -39.69
CA VAL A 588 -17.56 26.79 -38.35
C VAL A 588 -16.44 26.71 -37.31
N VAL A 589 -15.37 25.97 -37.60
CA VAL A 589 -14.19 25.86 -36.73
C VAL A 589 -13.52 27.22 -36.54
N LYS A 590 -13.36 28.03 -37.59
CA LYS A 590 -12.86 29.42 -37.46
C LYS A 590 -13.77 30.26 -36.55
N LYS A 591 -15.10 30.12 -36.62
CA LYS A 591 -16.02 30.80 -35.71
C LYS A 591 -15.82 30.34 -34.26
N LEU A 592 -15.72 29.03 -34.04
CA LEU A 592 -15.46 28.43 -32.72
C LEU A 592 -14.12 28.86 -32.11
N SER A 593 -13.08 29.11 -32.93
CA SER A 593 -11.78 29.60 -32.43
C SER A 593 -11.87 30.93 -31.68
N ARG A 594 -12.93 31.72 -31.92
CA ARG A 594 -13.22 32.99 -31.23
C ARG A 594 -14.08 32.81 -29.97
N LEU A 595 -14.56 31.59 -29.71
CA LEU A 595 -15.53 31.24 -28.67
C LEU A 595 -14.97 30.11 -27.77
N PRO A 596 -13.95 30.38 -26.95
CA PRO A 596 -13.22 29.36 -26.17
C PRO A 596 -14.05 28.71 -25.05
N HIS A 597 -15.17 29.35 -24.70
CA HIS A 597 -16.13 28.86 -23.74
C HIS A 597 -17.08 27.82 -24.35
N ILE A 598 -16.90 27.46 -25.62
CA ILE A 598 -17.60 26.37 -26.31
C ILE A 598 -16.56 25.30 -26.66
N ILE A 599 -16.74 24.10 -26.12
CA ILE A 599 -15.85 22.95 -26.31
C ILE A 599 -16.62 21.90 -27.11
N PRO A 600 -16.28 21.66 -28.39
CA PRO A 600 -16.87 20.60 -29.19
C PRO A 600 -16.44 19.23 -28.67
N VAL A 601 -17.39 18.31 -28.53
CA VAL A 601 -17.15 16.90 -28.22
C VAL A 601 -17.77 16.07 -29.33
N VAL A 602 -16.91 15.47 -30.15
CA VAL A 602 -17.34 14.80 -31.38
C VAL A 602 -17.60 13.32 -31.13
N SER A 603 -18.75 12.85 -31.59
CA SER A 603 -19.19 11.48 -31.37
C SER A 603 -18.61 10.50 -32.41
N LEU A 604 -18.02 9.39 -31.95
CA LEU A 604 -17.50 8.28 -32.77
C LEU A 604 -17.61 6.95 -32.01
N GLU A 605 -17.43 5.79 -32.64
CA GLU A 605 -17.57 4.48 -31.95
C GLU A 605 -16.25 3.71 -31.79
N GLY A 606 -15.13 4.36 -32.04
CA GLY A 606 -13.81 3.73 -32.10
C GLY A 606 -13.26 3.79 -33.52
N GLY A 607 -13.01 2.64 -34.14
CA GLY A 607 -12.45 2.55 -35.48
C GLY A 607 -13.41 2.92 -36.60
N LEU A 608 -12.91 2.88 -37.85
CA LEU A 608 -13.69 3.12 -39.07
C LEU A 608 -14.89 2.16 -39.16
N GLU A 609 -14.67 0.86 -38.98
CA GLU A 609 -15.71 -0.16 -39.08
C GLU A 609 -16.84 0.06 -38.06
N ASP A 610 -16.50 0.23 -36.78
CA ASP A 610 -17.49 0.44 -35.71
C ASP A 610 -18.29 1.73 -35.92
N THR A 611 -17.60 2.81 -36.31
CA THR A 611 -18.20 4.13 -36.51
C THR A 611 -19.15 4.13 -37.69
N ASP A 612 -18.71 3.64 -38.85
CA ASP A 612 -19.53 3.64 -40.06
C ASP A 612 -20.68 2.62 -39.97
N LYS A 613 -20.47 1.47 -39.32
CA LYS A 613 -21.53 0.47 -39.07
C LYS A 613 -22.72 1.08 -38.34
N ARG A 614 -22.47 1.88 -37.29
CA ARG A 614 -23.55 2.49 -36.50
C ARG A 614 -24.07 3.80 -37.10
N ARG A 615 -23.18 4.65 -37.60
CA ARG A 615 -23.48 6.06 -37.91
C ARG A 615 -23.69 6.33 -39.41
N GLY A 616 -23.37 5.37 -40.26
CA GLY A 616 -23.47 5.45 -41.71
C GLY A 616 -22.11 5.61 -42.39
N VAL A 617 -21.99 5.03 -43.59
CA VAL A 617 -20.75 4.98 -44.38
C VAL A 617 -20.18 6.38 -44.65
N GLY A 618 -18.88 6.54 -44.42
CA GLY A 618 -18.13 7.78 -44.62
C GLY A 618 -18.18 8.75 -43.43
N THR A 619 -18.87 8.39 -42.33
CA THR A 619 -18.94 9.25 -41.14
C THR A 619 -17.60 9.34 -40.43
N TYR A 620 -16.87 8.22 -40.30
CA TYR A 620 -15.55 8.21 -39.68
C TYR A 620 -14.60 9.23 -40.29
N ASN A 621 -14.47 9.24 -41.63
CA ASN A 621 -13.55 10.16 -42.32
C ASN A 621 -13.92 11.64 -42.12
N ARG A 622 -15.22 11.95 -42.02
CA ARG A 622 -15.69 13.32 -41.70
C ARG A 622 -15.32 13.71 -40.28
N VAL A 623 -15.48 12.80 -39.32
CA VAL A 623 -15.09 13.02 -37.91
C VAL A 623 -13.58 13.24 -37.80
N ILE A 624 -12.76 12.43 -38.48
CA ILE A 624 -11.30 12.64 -38.49
C ILE A 624 -10.94 13.99 -39.08
N SER A 625 -11.55 14.38 -40.21
CA SER A 625 -11.33 15.70 -40.82
C SER A 625 -11.70 16.85 -39.87
N ALA A 626 -12.79 16.68 -39.09
CA ALA A 626 -13.18 17.65 -38.08
C ALA A 626 -12.14 17.76 -36.95
N PHE A 627 -11.61 16.64 -36.45
CA PHE A 627 -10.53 16.66 -35.46
C PHE A 627 -9.27 17.35 -35.98
N GLU A 628 -8.86 17.07 -37.21
CA GLU A 628 -7.71 17.74 -37.84
C GLU A 628 -7.91 19.25 -37.92
N SER A 629 -9.10 19.71 -38.32
CA SER A 629 -9.43 21.14 -38.39
C SER A 629 -9.45 21.79 -36.99
N LEU A 630 -10.06 21.14 -36.00
CA LEU A 630 -10.08 21.61 -34.60
C LEU A 630 -8.66 21.73 -34.03
N GLN A 631 -7.80 20.73 -34.29
CA GLN A 631 -6.41 20.71 -33.87
C GLN A 631 -5.60 21.82 -34.53
N LYS A 632 -5.73 21.98 -35.85
CA LYS A 632 -5.06 23.03 -36.64
C LYS A 632 -5.40 24.43 -36.12
N ASN A 633 -6.64 24.64 -35.69
CA ASN A 633 -7.11 25.90 -35.14
C ASN A 633 -6.91 26.04 -33.61
N LYS A 634 -6.21 25.08 -32.97
CA LYS A 634 -5.91 25.07 -31.52
C LYS A 634 -7.14 25.22 -30.62
N ILE A 635 -8.26 24.63 -31.04
CA ILE A 635 -9.49 24.61 -30.25
C ILE A 635 -9.37 23.51 -29.20
N LEU A 636 -9.95 23.71 -28.01
CA LEU A 636 -10.10 22.66 -27.02
C LEU A 636 -11.30 21.80 -27.42
N TYR A 637 -11.09 20.51 -27.66
CA TYR A 637 -12.16 19.58 -28.04
C TYR A 637 -12.01 18.24 -27.33
N GLY A 638 -13.09 17.47 -27.39
CA GLY A 638 -13.17 16.12 -26.90
C GLY A 638 -13.77 15.14 -27.90
N PHE A 639 -13.89 13.90 -27.44
CA PHE A 639 -14.61 12.84 -28.13
C PHE A 639 -15.67 12.20 -27.23
N SER A 640 -16.70 11.60 -27.82
CA SER A 640 -17.69 10.79 -27.11
C SER A 640 -17.86 9.44 -27.80
N ILE A 641 -17.69 8.35 -27.07
CA ILE A 641 -17.82 6.97 -27.55
C ILE A 641 -18.99 6.29 -26.85
N THR A 642 -19.88 5.65 -27.61
CA THR A 642 -20.87 4.78 -26.99
C THR A 642 -20.31 3.36 -26.89
N VAL A 643 -20.23 2.83 -25.68
CA VAL A 643 -19.70 1.50 -25.42
C VAL A 643 -20.84 0.48 -25.53
N THR A 644 -20.68 -0.47 -26.42
CA THR A 644 -21.65 -1.53 -26.72
C THR A 644 -20.98 -2.89 -26.58
N SER A 645 -21.77 -3.94 -26.44
CA SER A 645 -21.24 -5.32 -26.45
C SER A 645 -20.50 -5.69 -27.73
N ASP A 646 -20.81 -5.02 -28.85
CA ASP A 646 -20.18 -5.28 -30.15
C ASP A 646 -18.80 -4.59 -30.28
N ASN A 647 -18.58 -3.42 -29.65
CA ASN A 647 -17.33 -2.66 -29.81
C ASN A 647 -16.40 -2.69 -28.59
N VAL A 648 -16.86 -3.14 -27.42
CA VAL A 648 -16.08 -3.09 -26.16
C VAL A 648 -14.74 -3.82 -26.25
N GLU A 649 -14.71 -5.02 -26.85
CA GLU A 649 -13.47 -5.79 -26.99
C GLU A 649 -12.48 -5.10 -27.92
N GLN A 650 -12.98 -4.45 -28.97
CA GLN A 650 -12.14 -3.72 -29.92
C GLN A 650 -11.58 -2.43 -29.31
N LEU A 651 -12.36 -1.74 -28.48
CA LEU A 651 -11.89 -0.58 -27.70
C LEU A 651 -10.76 -0.97 -26.73
N GLN A 652 -10.82 -2.17 -26.14
CA GLN A 652 -9.87 -2.63 -25.13
C GLN A 652 -8.50 -3.10 -25.67
N LYS A 653 -8.34 -3.28 -26.98
CA LYS A 653 -7.04 -3.71 -27.56
C LYS A 653 -6.01 -2.59 -27.41
N GLU A 654 -5.07 -2.79 -26.47
CA GLU A 654 -4.31 -1.75 -25.75
C GLU A 654 -3.32 -0.89 -26.57
N ASP A 655 -2.99 -1.23 -27.83
CA ASP A 655 -1.93 -0.51 -28.57
C ASP A 655 -2.42 0.64 -29.48
N VAL A 656 -3.72 0.93 -29.56
CA VAL A 656 -4.24 1.94 -30.50
C VAL A 656 -4.78 3.20 -29.80
N PHE A 657 -5.29 3.08 -28.57
CA PHE A 657 -5.93 4.22 -27.87
C PHE A 657 -4.96 5.26 -27.32
N CYS A 658 -3.79 4.85 -26.84
CA CYS A 658 -2.79 5.79 -26.33
C CYS A 658 -1.99 6.49 -27.46
N GLU A 659 -1.80 5.82 -28.59
CA GLU A 659 -0.94 6.31 -29.68
C GLU A 659 -1.71 6.98 -30.84
N LYS A 660 -2.94 6.54 -31.14
CA LYS A 660 -3.66 6.90 -32.38
C LYS A 660 -4.99 7.63 -32.17
N TYR A 661 -5.74 7.27 -31.12
CA TYR A 661 -7.13 7.74 -30.95
C TYR A 661 -7.42 9.04 -30.22
N PRO A 662 -6.51 9.70 -29.46
CA PRO A 662 -6.91 10.97 -28.89
C PRO A 662 -7.05 12.02 -29.99
N TYR A 663 -6.42 11.88 -31.16
CA TYR A 663 -6.41 12.89 -32.23
C TYR A 663 -6.12 14.30 -31.71
N GLY A 664 -5.39 14.46 -30.60
CA GLY A 664 -5.17 15.74 -29.90
C GLY A 664 -6.27 16.19 -28.91
N ALA A 665 -7.38 15.47 -28.81
CA ALA A 665 -8.49 15.68 -27.89
C ALA A 665 -8.06 15.61 -26.43
N ARG A 666 -8.65 16.50 -25.62
CA ARG A 666 -8.30 16.71 -24.21
C ARG A 666 -9.43 16.32 -23.25
N LEU A 667 -10.60 16.01 -23.79
CA LEU A 667 -11.76 15.49 -23.09
C LEU A 667 -12.23 14.20 -23.78
N GLY A 668 -12.62 13.18 -23.03
CA GLY A 668 -13.16 11.94 -23.57
C GLY A 668 -14.31 11.43 -22.72
N CYS A 669 -15.45 11.16 -23.35
CA CYS A 669 -16.62 10.59 -22.71
C CYS A 669 -16.85 9.17 -23.25
N PHE A 670 -16.98 8.19 -22.36
CA PHE A 670 -17.41 6.85 -22.68
C PHE A 670 -18.80 6.66 -22.08
N ILE A 671 -19.80 6.37 -22.91
CA ILE A 671 -21.19 6.25 -22.50
C ILE A 671 -21.62 4.81 -22.81
N GLU A 672 -21.92 3.98 -21.82
CA GLU A 672 -22.47 2.65 -22.08
C GLU A 672 -23.82 2.78 -22.80
N TYR A 673 -24.06 1.83 -23.69
CA TYR A 673 -25.33 1.73 -24.37
C TYR A 673 -26.43 1.33 -23.39
N ILE A 674 -27.45 2.18 -23.30
CA ILE A 674 -28.67 1.94 -22.54
C ILE A 674 -29.81 1.75 -23.55
N PRO A 675 -30.60 0.66 -23.46
CA PRO A 675 -31.54 0.25 -24.50
C PRO A 675 -32.80 1.14 -24.47
N THR A 676 -32.66 2.34 -25.01
CA THR A 676 -33.69 3.40 -25.10
C THR A 676 -33.82 3.87 -26.55
N GLY A 677 -34.88 4.64 -26.86
CA GLY A 677 -35.16 5.11 -28.22
C GLY A 677 -36.22 4.27 -28.96
N ARG A 678 -36.39 4.52 -30.26
CA ARG A 678 -37.42 3.87 -31.10
C ARG A 678 -37.21 2.37 -31.31
N THR A 679 -35.96 1.93 -31.43
CA THR A 679 -35.58 0.53 -31.70
C THR A 679 -34.52 0.05 -30.70
N PRO A 680 -34.87 -0.10 -29.41
CA PRO A 680 -33.92 -0.52 -28.39
C PRO A 680 -33.44 -1.95 -28.66
N ASN A 681 -32.15 -2.20 -28.45
CA ASN A 681 -31.54 -3.52 -28.69
C ASN A 681 -30.74 -3.98 -27.49
N VAL A 682 -31.37 -4.80 -26.65
CA VAL A 682 -30.78 -5.32 -25.42
C VAL A 682 -29.48 -6.11 -25.62
N ARG A 683 -29.27 -6.70 -26.81
CA ARG A 683 -28.02 -7.43 -27.13
C ARG A 683 -26.79 -6.52 -27.06
N LEU A 684 -26.94 -5.24 -27.36
CA LEU A 684 -25.85 -4.27 -27.36
C LEU A 684 -25.49 -3.77 -25.96
N CYS A 685 -26.28 -4.11 -24.94
CA CYS A 685 -25.97 -3.78 -23.55
C CYS A 685 -24.83 -4.65 -23.03
N LEU A 686 -23.84 -4.04 -22.38
CA LEU A 686 -22.70 -4.77 -21.82
C LEU A 686 -23.17 -5.83 -20.83
N SER A 687 -22.66 -7.05 -21.00
CA SER A 687 -22.76 -8.09 -19.98
C SER A 687 -21.99 -7.68 -18.72
N PRO A 688 -22.33 -8.22 -17.52
CA PRO A 688 -21.58 -7.93 -16.30
C PRO A 688 -20.07 -8.18 -16.41
N ALA A 689 -19.67 -9.25 -17.12
CA ALA A 689 -18.27 -9.56 -17.37
C ALA A 689 -17.59 -8.51 -18.28
N GLN A 690 -18.25 -8.11 -19.37
CA GLN A 690 -17.73 -7.06 -20.26
C GLN A 690 -17.65 -5.71 -19.54
N ARG A 691 -18.65 -5.35 -18.72
CA ARG A 691 -18.66 -4.13 -17.93
C ARG A 691 -17.49 -4.07 -16.94
N ASN A 692 -17.26 -5.15 -16.18
CA ASN A 692 -16.14 -5.23 -15.24
C ASN A 692 -14.79 -5.15 -15.97
N SER A 693 -14.64 -5.89 -17.07
CA SER A 693 -13.44 -5.83 -17.91
C SER A 693 -13.19 -4.42 -18.45
N PHE A 694 -14.23 -3.79 -19.02
CA PHE A 694 -14.17 -2.44 -19.56
C PHE A 694 -13.79 -1.42 -18.49
N ARG A 695 -14.39 -1.51 -17.29
CA ARG A 695 -14.09 -0.61 -16.17
C ARG A 695 -12.63 -0.70 -15.75
N GLN A 696 -12.07 -1.91 -15.61
CA GLN A 696 -10.66 -2.08 -15.28
C GLN A 696 -9.73 -1.49 -16.34
N TRP A 697 -10.05 -1.70 -17.62
CA TRP A 697 -9.30 -1.12 -18.73
C TRP A 697 -9.41 0.42 -18.75
N PHE A 698 -10.60 0.97 -18.58
CA PHE A 698 -10.86 2.41 -18.56
C PHE A 698 -10.07 3.12 -17.44
N LEU A 699 -10.00 2.52 -16.24
CA LEU A 699 -9.23 3.07 -15.13
C LEU A 699 -7.73 3.11 -15.45
N LYS A 700 -7.17 2.03 -16.02
CA LYS A 700 -5.77 2.01 -16.49
C LYS A 700 -5.51 3.07 -17.56
N LEU A 701 -6.46 3.24 -18.50
CA LEU A 701 -6.36 4.26 -19.53
C LEU A 701 -6.35 5.68 -18.94
N LYS A 702 -7.23 5.96 -17.97
CA LYS A 702 -7.35 7.24 -17.26
C LYS A 702 -6.05 7.65 -16.54
N GLU A 703 -5.29 6.68 -16.04
CA GLU A 703 -3.97 6.89 -15.44
C GLU A 703 -2.89 7.24 -16.49
N ARG A 704 -2.89 6.51 -17.62
CA ARG A 704 -1.83 6.62 -18.64
C ARG A 704 -1.99 7.82 -19.58
N THR A 705 -3.22 8.30 -19.78
CA THR A 705 -3.50 9.38 -20.73
C THR A 705 -3.46 10.78 -20.11
N ASN A 706 -3.09 11.76 -20.95
CA ASN A 706 -3.18 13.19 -20.65
C ASN A 706 -4.54 13.80 -21.03
N THR A 707 -5.47 13.00 -21.54
CA THR A 707 -6.87 13.36 -21.79
C THR A 707 -7.67 13.20 -20.49
N TYR A 708 -8.60 14.12 -20.21
CA TYR A 708 -9.55 13.94 -19.12
C TYR A 708 -10.66 12.99 -19.58
N LEU A 709 -10.74 11.79 -18.98
CA LEU A 709 -11.70 10.75 -19.35
C LEU A 709 -12.81 10.60 -18.32
N ILE A 710 -14.03 10.44 -18.82
CA ILE A 710 -15.25 10.23 -18.03
C ILE A 710 -15.97 8.98 -18.57
N HIS A 711 -16.49 8.14 -17.67
CA HIS A 711 -17.28 6.95 -18.02
C HIS A 711 -18.69 7.01 -17.40
N PHE A 712 -19.72 6.74 -18.20
CA PHE A 712 -21.13 6.77 -17.78
C PHE A 712 -21.87 5.50 -18.26
N PRO A 713 -22.45 4.64 -17.41
CA PRO A 713 -22.38 4.65 -15.96
C PRO A 713 -21.08 4.14 -15.37
N GLY A 714 -20.64 4.78 -14.29
CA GLY A 714 -19.48 4.41 -13.47
C GLY A 714 -18.76 5.58 -12.82
N ASP A 715 -18.81 6.79 -13.39
CA ASP A 715 -18.25 8.02 -12.80
C ASP A 715 -19.35 8.97 -12.26
N GLU A 716 -20.65 8.60 -12.28
CA GLU A 716 -21.75 9.41 -11.74
C GLU A 716 -21.73 9.57 -10.23
N GLU A 717 -21.19 8.58 -9.50
CA GLU A 717 -20.97 8.69 -8.05
C GLU A 717 -20.05 9.87 -7.73
N LEU A 718 -19.13 10.23 -8.64
CA LEU A 718 -18.25 11.40 -8.51
C LEU A 718 -18.96 12.73 -8.81
N MET A 719 -20.21 12.69 -9.29
CA MET A 719 -20.99 13.86 -9.73
C MET A 719 -22.24 14.12 -8.89
N ASP A 720 -22.56 13.24 -7.92
CA ASP A 720 -23.67 13.40 -6.95
C ASP A 720 -25.04 13.66 -7.64
N SER A 721 -25.33 12.96 -8.75
CA SER A 721 -26.33 13.46 -9.71
C SER A 721 -27.18 12.43 -10.47
N CYS A 722 -27.19 11.16 -10.11
CA CYS A 722 -27.86 10.14 -10.95
C CYS A 722 -29.36 9.91 -10.62
N ARG A 723 -29.86 10.36 -9.46
CA ARG A 723 -31.17 9.90 -8.94
C ARG A 723 -32.19 10.97 -8.53
N GLU A 724 -31.81 12.24 -8.46
CA GLU A 724 -32.72 13.33 -8.06
C GLU A 724 -32.59 14.51 -9.02
N ALA A 725 -33.72 15.04 -9.51
CA ALA A 725 -33.70 16.17 -10.43
C ALA A 725 -33.14 17.41 -9.72
N GLY A 726 -32.07 18.00 -10.23
CA GLY A 726 -31.47 19.21 -9.66
C GLY A 726 -30.33 18.97 -8.67
N LYS A 727 -30.09 17.73 -8.20
CA LYS A 727 -28.80 17.38 -7.57
C LYS A 727 -27.78 17.11 -8.67
N GLY A 728 -26.77 17.97 -8.76
CA GLY A 728 -25.73 17.95 -9.81
C GLY A 728 -26.17 18.51 -11.16
N PHE A 729 -27.02 17.80 -11.92
CA PHE A 729 -27.50 18.24 -13.23
C PHE A 729 -29.01 18.07 -13.44
N VAL A 730 -29.54 18.68 -14.50
CA VAL A 730 -30.91 18.47 -14.97
C VAL A 730 -30.97 18.45 -16.49
N HIS A 731 -31.90 17.70 -17.07
CA HIS A 731 -32.12 17.66 -18.52
C HIS A 731 -33.30 18.56 -18.92
N ILE A 732 -33.21 19.27 -20.05
CA ILE A 732 -34.35 19.94 -20.67
C ILE A 732 -34.46 19.43 -22.11
N ASN A 733 -35.63 18.89 -22.45
CA ASN A 733 -35.89 18.32 -23.77
C ASN A 733 -36.24 19.39 -24.83
N PRO A 734 -36.34 19.06 -26.13
CA PRO A 734 -36.62 20.04 -27.18
C PRO A 734 -37.98 20.74 -27.04
N ALA A 735 -38.97 20.12 -26.39
CA ALA A 735 -40.26 20.75 -26.11
C ALA A 735 -40.22 21.70 -24.89
N GLY A 736 -39.11 21.76 -24.14
CA GLY A 736 -38.93 22.64 -22.98
C GLY A 736 -39.28 22.02 -21.63
N TYR A 737 -39.57 20.72 -21.58
CA TYR A 737 -39.84 20.02 -20.31
C TYR A 737 -38.56 19.72 -19.54
N ILE A 738 -38.62 19.86 -18.21
CA ILE A 738 -37.49 19.63 -17.32
C ILE A 738 -37.49 18.20 -16.73
N GLU A 739 -36.52 17.40 -17.12
CA GLU A 739 -36.43 15.96 -16.81
C GLU A 739 -35.25 15.68 -15.88
N SER A 740 -35.39 14.67 -15.01
CA SER A 740 -34.30 14.23 -14.13
C SER A 740 -33.13 13.62 -14.91
N CYS A 741 -33.42 12.92 -16.02
CA CYS A 741 -32.42 12.30 -16.88
C CYS A 741 -32.93 12.21 -18.33
N ALA A 742 -32.05 12.44 -19.30
CA ALA A 742 -32.37 12.34 -20.73
C ALA A 742 -32.76 10.93 -21.19
N LEU A 743 -32.46 9.90 -20.39
CA LEU A 743 -32.79 8.50 -20.67
C LEU A 743 -34.12 8.06 -20.02
N LEU A 744 -34.72 8.93 -19.20
CA LEU A 744 -35.99 8.71 -18.51
C LEU A 744 -36.91 9.92 -18.77
N PRO A 745 -37.44 10.07 -19.99
CA PRO A 745 -38.23 11.23 -20.37
C PRO A 745 -39.60 11.19 -19.67
N SER A 746 -39.65 11.76 -18.47
CA SER A 746 -40.87 11.94 -17.69
C SER A 746 -40.77 13.27 -16.95
N SER A 747 -41.68 14.19 -17.27
CA SER A 747 -41.76 15.50 -16.64
C SER A 747 -43.17 16.06 -16.74
N LYS A 748 -43.54 16.86 -15.73
CA LYS A 748 -44.80 17.61 -15.69
C LYS A 748 -44.59 19.11 -15.86
N TYR A 749 -43.34 19.58 -15.92
CA TYR A 749 -43.00 21.00 -15.79
C TYR A 749 -42.28 21.49 -17.04
N ASN A 750 -42.77 22.56 -17.65
CA ASN A 750 -42.23 23.14 -18.88
C ASN A 750 -41.74 24.58 -18.64
N VAL A 751 -40.49 24.86 -19.03
CA VAL A 751 -39.85 26.18 -18.84
C VAL A 751 -40.43 27.25 -19.78
N ALA A 752 -41.20 26.86 -20.79
CA ALA A 752 -41.97 27.80 -21.60
C ALA A 752 -43.22 28.34 -20.87
N GLU A 753 -43.73 27.61 -19.88
CA GLU A 753 -44.99 27.90 -19.19
C GLU A 753 -44.78 28.62 -17.85
N THR A 754 -43.63 28.40 -17.21
CA THR A 754 -43.29 29.01 -15.91
C THR A 754 -41.79 29.28 -15.79
N SER A 755 -41.36 29.90 -14.69
CA SER A 755 -39.94 30.18 -14.44
C SER A 755 -39.13 28.91 -14.22
N LEU A 756 -37.85 28.94 -14.60
CA LEU A 756 -36.90 27.85 -14.38
C LEU A 756 -36.80 27.48 -12.90
N GLU A 757 -36.87 28.47 -12.01
CA GLU A 757 -36.82 28.27 -10.56
C GLU A 757 -37.98 27.40 -10.06
N VAL A 758 -39.21 27.69 -10.50
CA VAL A 758 -40.40 26.91 -10.17
C VAL A 758 -40.31 25.50 -10.76
N CYS A 759 -39.85 25.38 -12.01
CA CYS A 759 -39.60 24.09 -12.65
C CYS A 759 -38.59 23.24 -11.86
N LEU A 760 -37.47 23.83 -11.42
CA LEU A 760 -36.44 23.15 -10.63
C LEU A 760 -36.98 22.69 -9.28
N LYS A 761 -37.64 23.59 -8.53
CA LYS A 761 -38.22 23.27 -7.22
C LYS A 761 -39.19 22.11 -7.32
N ASN A 762 -40.15 22.18 -8.24
CA ASN A 762 -41.20 21.17 -8.34
C ASN A 762 -40.70 19.85 -8.92
N SER A 763 -39.77 19.88 -9.89
CA SER A 763 -39.13 18.68 -10.43
C SER A 763 -38.33 17.94 -9.35
N TYR A 764 -37.62 18.68 -8.48
CA TYR A 764 -36.94 18.11 -7.33
C TYR A 764 -37.92 17.41 -6.36
N LEU A 765 -39.00 18.10 -5.96
CA LEU A 765 -40.02 17.55 -5.07
C LEU A 765 -40.71 16.30 -5.64
N ASP A 766 -41.05 16.29 -6.93
CA ASP A 766 -41.62 15.11 -7.60
C ASP A 766 -40.61 13.95 -7.62
N SER A 767 -39.32 14.22 -7.82
CA SER A 767 -38.28 13.19 -7.85
C SER A 767 -38.07 12.50 -6.49
N GLN A 768 -38.26 13.22 -5.38
CA GLN A 768 -38.23 12.65 -4.03
C GLN A 768 -39.36 11.64 -3.81
N GLN A 769 -40.56 11.90 -4.35
CA GLN A 769 -41.74 11.05 -4.21
C GLN A 769 -41.68 9.79 -5.10
N CYS A 770 -41.02 9.89 -6.27
CA CYS A 770 -40.89 8.78 -7.22
C CYS A 770 -39.78 7.77 -6.89
N SER A 771 -38.98 8.00 -5.85
CA SER A 771 -37.88 7.12 -5.42
C SER A 771 -38.33 5.68 -5.11
N HIS A 772 -39.61 5.46 -4.78
CA HIS A 772 -40.24 4.14 -4.59
C HIS A 772 -40.58 3.37 -5.89
N ALA A 773 -40.61 4.02 -7.06
CA ALA A 773 -41.00 3.36 -8.32
C ALA A 773 -39.83 2.65 -9.03
N TYR A 774 -38.58 2.92 -8.63
CA TYR A 774 -37.37 2.38 -9.27
C TYR A 774 -37.00 0.97 -8.79
N GLU A 775 -37.66 0.44 -7.75
CA GLU A 775 -37.43 -0.93 -7.23
C GLU A 775 -37.89 -2.04 -8.19
N ALA A 776 -38.70 -1.73 -9.21
CA ALA A 776 -39.29 -2.73 -10.11
C ALA A 776 -38.39 -3.17 -11.29
N LEU A 777 -37.16 -2.64 -11.42
CA LEU A 777 -36.26 -2.90 -12.57
C LEU A 777 -34.92 -3.50 -12.13
N GLU A 778 -34.95 -4.72 -11.59
CA GLU A 778 -33.78 -5.47 -11.08
C GLU A 778 -32.65 -5.71 -12.10
N ASN A 779 -32.88 -5.47 -13.40
CA ASN A 779 -31.90 -5.74 -14.48
C ASN A 779 -31.43 -4.48 -15.25
N HIS A 780 -31.69 -3.27 -14.75
CA HIS A 780 -31.26 -2.05 -15.44
C HIS A 780 -29.75 -1.80 -15.27
N PRO A 781 -28.99 -1.42 -16.32
CA PRO A 781 -27.54 -1.15 -16.22
C PRO A 781 -27.18 -0.17 -15.10
N CYS A 782 -27.98 0.89 -14.92
CA CYS A 782 -27.82 1.90 -13.87
C CYS A 782 -28.11 1.39 -12.43
N MET A 783 -28.69 0.20 -12.26
CA MET A 783 -28.94 -0.45 -10.96
C MET A 783 -27.87 -1.52 -10.61
N SER A 784 -27.12 -2.01 -11.61
CA SER A 784 -26.11 -3.06 -11.45
C SER A 784 -24.77 -2.59 -10.83
N HIS A 785 -24.63 -1.30 -10.56
CA HIS A 785 -23.48 -0.70 -9.88
C HIS A 785 -23.64 -0.62 -8.34
N ARG A 786 -24.69 -1.25 -7.78
CA ARG A 786 -24.89 -1.36 -6.33
C ARG A 786 -23.90 -2.31 -5.65
#